data_AF-A0A4U1IJP8-F1
#
_entry.id   AF-A0A4U1IJP8-F1
#
_cell.length_a   1.000
_cell.length_b   1.000
_cell.length_c   1.000
_cell.angle_alpha   90.00
_cell.angle_beta   90.00
_cell.angle_gamma   90.00
#
_symmetry.space_group_name_H-M   'P 1'
#
loop_
_entity.id
_entity.type
_entity.pdbx_description
1 polymer ?
#
loop_
_entity_poly.entity_id
_entity_poly.type
_entity_poly.pdbx_seq_one_letter_code
_entity_poly.pdbx_strand_id
1 'polypeptide(L)'
;MLVDGVAAISPLPGAEAGIVAFRTGGVLHATVITKATFAFAPDAPMPRVPPQPLLRDEVHHGDNPARSVRFTSDLVPYLARADVLFTGHGHAPVARLQVHAGERMLLDKTLLLKDSRGAQRIPIVYERAYGGPDVPDNPLGMGAGNDEGEPTILTPGDPRRPAGFGPIARAWPVRKRLLGATPRSALEGRIVEIPPGFDGAYFQAAPLDQQTDLLRGDEHIVLEGLHPSLPRLVTRLPCLRGVARIHGLAAFGVPDGQPMDLCLDTLRIDGDEQRCTVVFRRWMNLPHEQALEALRVVAGVEVAGEPLAWFDPPRRAAAPPPSSGKRRPLPTSTLALPPEVQEAPPPRPALPFRAGFLPARQPEVATPPPSPVAPPPSPVAPPPPIAPPPLLSGMPLAPPSALSASNAAAEVDTLPEVQEALPARTQAPVPARVFDLLWFDPRSLPRIRRQPAWRTILEALADEPLDPDIDDPELGFEPADMEERREIFEVLAHGPAQGEEAIREAVRSAIRKDGRFVAPLVLVEGEVCLWFDEIESLQALVAVVAPTAGGDERVKEAVTAARDYLSAADPLRDPVAARELGAAIESAYAQAKKRIVTPAEVALRTERLLLEHRRYQRQAVFGGKHLRGIVQIPGEEHEMPVYLPEALVEVLPMSTRFPARLVAEAHLAADAQAAGPVALRGVGITRIGSTDGW
;
A
#
# COMPACT_ATOMS: atom_id res chain seq x y z
N MET A 1 -5.05 21.54 18.33
CA MET A 1 -4.05 21.38 19.41
C MET A 1 -3.46 19.99 19.32
N LEU A 2 -2.15 19.89 19.54
CA LEU A 2 -1.38 18.66 19.39
C LEU A 2 -1.50 17.78 20.64
N VAL A 3 -1.32 16.48 20.46
CA VAL A 3 -1.18 15.53 21.57
C VAL A 3 0.17 15.77 22.23
N ASP A 4 0.20 15.76 23.57
CA ASP A 4 1.41 16.07 24.35
C ASP A 4 2.60 15.16 24.00
N GLY A 5 3.58 15.73 23.27
CA GLY A 5 4.94 15.20 23.12
C GLY A 5 5.33 14.57 21.78
N VAL A 6 4.41 14.36 20.82
CA VAL A 6 4.67 13.53 19.61
C VAL A 6 4.95 14.37 18.36
N ALA A 7 5.98 15.23 18.42
CA ALA A 7 6.23 16.29 17.43
C ALA A 7 5.12 17.36 17.36
N ALA A 8 5.39 18.47 16.66
CA ALA A 8 4.36 19.48 16.39
C ALA A 8 4.08 19.59 14.89
N ILE A 9 2.85 19.27 14.48
CA ILE A 9 2.37 19.48 13.11
C ILE A 9 1.39 20.65 13.04
N SER A 10 1.51 21.44 11.97
CA SER A 10 0.62 22.56 11.64
C SER A 10 0.02 22.34 10.26
N PRO A 11 -1.31 22.28 10.10
CA PRO A 11 -1.93 22.17 8.79
C PRO A 11 -1.82 23.48 8.01
N LEU A 12 -1.66 23.37 6.69
CA LEU A 12 -1.87 24.47 5.75
C LEU A 12 -3.38 24.74 5.55
N PRO A 13 -3.76 25.96 5.11
CA PRO A 13 -5.16 26.31 4.88
C PRO A 13 -5.92 25.31 3.99
N GLY A 14 -7.12 24.92 4.40
CA GLY A 14 -7.96 23.97 3.65
C GLY A 14 -7.54 22.50 3.77
N ALA A 15 -6.68 22.15 4.75
CA ALA A 15 -6.33 20.79 5.10
C ALA A 15 -6.35 20.59 6.63
N GLU A 16 -6.43 19.33 7.06
CA GLU A 16 -6.14 18.87 8.42
C GLU A 16 -4.84 18.04 8.40
N ALA A 17 -4.08 18.02 9.51
CA ALA A 17 -2.77 17.36 9.53
C ALA A 17 -2.46 16.68 10.87
N GLY A 18 -1.79 15.53 10.80
CA GLY A 18 -1.51 14.66 11.95
C GLY A 18 -0.15 13.97 11.84
N ILE A 19 0.37 13.50 12.97
CA ILE A 19 1.57 12.66 13.03
C ILE A 19 1.24 11.40 13.83
N VAL A 20 1.75 10.26 13.36
CA VAL A 20 1.82 9.00 14.11
C VAL A 20 3.28 8.62 14.25
N ALA A 21 3.77 8.47 15.46
CA ALA A 21 5.09 7.87 15.71
C ALA A 21 4.94 6.36 15.85
N PHE A 22 5.85 5.60 15.25
CA PHE A 22 5.87 4.15 15.38
C PHE A 22 7.29 3.62 15.36
N ARG A 23 7.51 2.42 15.92
CA ARG A 23 8.77 1.71 15.90
C ARG A 23 8.59 0.37 15.22
N THR A 24 9.53 -0.01 14.35
CA THR A 24 9.62 -1.36 13.77
C THR A 24 11.10 -1.70 13.56
N GLY A 25 11.48 -2.97 13.72
CA GLY A 25 12.90 -3.37 13.65
C GLY A 25 13.82 -2.61 14.62
N GLY A 26 13.28 -2.06 15.72
CA GLY A 26 13.98 -1.16 16.65
C GLY A 26 14.10 0.31 16.20
N VAL A 27 13.95 0.60 14.90
CA VAL A 27 14.04 1.94 14.31
C VAL A 27 12.78 2.74 14.59
N LEU A 28 12.93 4.01 14.96
CA LEU A 28 11.82 4.94 15.18
C LEU A 28 11.46 5.67 13.89
N HIS A 29 10.17 5.84 13.65
CA HIS A 29 9.63 6.52 12.48
C HIS A 29 8.53 7.51 12.87
N ALA A 30 8.31 8.50 12.02
CA ALA A 30 7.16 9.39 12.09
C ALA A 30 6.43 9.43 10.75
N THR A 31 5.14 9.09 10.76
CA THR A 31 4.23 9.23 9.64
C THR A 31 3.60 10.61 9.68
N VAL A 32 3.86 11.41 8.64
CA VAL A 32 3.15 12.66 8.39
C VAL A 32 1.90 12.36 7.59
N ILE A 33 0.79 12.94 8.04
CA ILE A 33 -0.55 12.70 7.51
C ILE A 33 -1.17 14.05 7.20
N THR A 34 -1.78 14.20 6.04
CA THR A 34 -2.62 15.35 5.72
C THR A 34 -3.92 14.91 5.05
N LYS A 35 -5.00 15.65 5.28
CA LYS A 35 -6.34 15.30 4.84
C LYS A 35 -7.06 16.52 4.28
N ALA A 36 -7.75 16.36 3.17
CA ALA A 36 -8.58 17.41 2.57
C ALA A 36 -9.94 16.84 2.13
N THR A 37 -10.93 17.72 1.98
CA THR A 37 -12.31 17.36 1.63
C THR A 37 -12.80 18.22 0.47
N PHE A 38 -13.55 17.59 -0.44
CA PHE A 38 -14.02 18.17 -1.68
C PHE A 38 -15.49 17.81 -1.88
N ALA A 39 -16.32 18.74 -2.32
CA ALA A 39 -17.74 18.48 -2.60
C ALA A 39 -17.91 17.86 -3.99
N PHE A 40 -18.94 17.04 -4.19
CA PHE A 40 -19.26 16.50 -5.51
C PHE A 40 -19.54 17.61 -6.53
N ALA A 41 -19.02 17.43 -7.74
CA ALA A 41 -19.26 18.32 -8.86
C ALA A 41 -19.57 17.49 -10.13
N PRO A 42 -20.82 17.45 -10.61
CA PRO A 42 -21.19 16.72 -11.81
C PRO A 42 -20.38 17.16 -13.02
N ASP A 43 -19.78 16.20 -13.72
CA ASP A 43 -18.98 16.34 -14.93
C ASP A 43 -17.80 17.34 -14.81
N ALA A 44 -17.33 17.57 -13.58
CA ALA A 44 -16.33 18.59 -13.25
C ALA A 44 -15.33 18.12 -12.17
N PRO A 45 -14.18 18.80 -12.02
CA PRO A 45 -13.32 18.64 -10.84
C PRO A 45 -14.06 19.07 -9.58
N MET A 46 -13.93 18.28 -8.51
CA MET A 46 -14.57 18.57 -7.22
C MET A 46 -13.93 19.80 -6.55
N PRO A 47 -14.70 20.85 -6.16
CA PRO A 47 -14.17 22.00 -5.46
C PRO A 47 -13.82 21.65 -4.00
N ARG A 48 -12.75 22.27 -3.48
CA ARG A 48 -12.34 22.15 -2.08
C ARG A 48 -13.41 22.74 -1.16
N VAL A 49 -13.70 22.06 -0.06
CA VAL A 49 -14.55 22.53 1.03
C VAL A 49 -13.80 22.42 2.37
N PRO A 50 -14.31 22.97 3.50
CA PRO A 50 -13.64 22.83 4.79
C PRO A 50 -13.33 21.34 5.09
N PRO A 51 -12.08 21.03 5.49
CA PRO A 51 -11.66 19.64 5.70
C PRO A 51 -12.40 19.01 6.88
N GLN A 52 -12.75 17.73 6.76
CA GLN A 52 -13.25 16.97 7.91
C GLN A 52 -12.13 16.81 8.97
N PRO A 53 -12.44 16.88 10.28
CA PRO A 53 -11.45 16.68 11.34
C PRO A 53 -10.81 15.29 11.27
N LEU A 54 -9.52 15.17 11.58
CA LEU A 54 -8.84 13.86 11.64
C LEU A 54 -9.49 12.94 12.68
N LEU A 55 -9.89 11.75 12.24
CA LEU A 55 -10.51 10.74 13.08
C LEU A 55 -9.41 9.96 13.81
N ARG A 56 -9.53 9.85 15.13
CA ARG A 56 -8.61 9.05 15.95
C ARG A 56 -9.08 7.61 16.11
N ASP A 57 -10.39 7.44 16.17
CA ASP A 57 -11.07 6.19 16.48
C ASP A 57 -12.03 5.75 15.37
N GLU A 58 -12.63 4.58 15.53
CA GLU A 58 -13.68 4.09 14.63
C GLU A 58 -15.02 4.76 14.96
N VAL A 59 -15.69 5.31 13.95
CA VAL A 59 -17.02 5.92 14.06
C VAL A 59 -18.03 4.90 13.55
N HIS A 60 -18.95 4.45 14.41
CA HIS A 60 -19.97 3.46 14.07
C HIS A 60 -21.23 4.09 13.49
N HIS A 61 -22.00 3.34 12.69
CA HIS A 61 -23.26 3.86 12.13
C HIS A 61 -24.29 4.20 13.22
N GLY A 62 -24.64 5.48 13.33
CA GLY A 62 -25.55 5.98 14.36
C GLY A 62 -24.96 5.93 15.77
N ASP A 63 -23.63 6.06 15.88
CA ASP A 63 -22.85 6.09 17.14
C ASP A 63 -23.10 4.88 18.06
N ASN A 64 -23.44 3.73 17.45
CA ASN A 64 -23.74 2.49 18.15
C ASN A 64 -22.63 1.44 17.92
N PRO A 65 -21.82 1.08 18.93
CA PRO A 65 -20.76 0.08 18.79
C PRO A 65 -21.20 -1.32 18.35
N ALA A 66 -22.49 -1.67 18.49
CA ALA A 66 -23.05 -2.93 18.01
C ALA A 66 -23.33 -2.94 16.49
N ARG A 67 -23.04 -1.83 15.79
CA ARG A 67 -23.24 -1.65 14.34
C ARG A 67 -21.92 -1.62 13.58
N SER A 68 -21.98 -1.75 12.26
CA SER A 68 -20.77 -1.66 11.44
C SER A 68 -20.14 -0.26 11.52
N VAL A 69 -18.84 -0.18 11.20
CA VAL A 69 -18.12 1.09 11.18
C VAL A 69 -18.48 1.89 9.92
N ARG A 70 -18.72 3.19 10.10
CA ARG A 70 -18.89 4.17 9.03
C ARG A 70 -17.53 4.71 8.60
N PHE A 71 -16.69 5.10 9.55
CA PHE A 71 -15.35 5.60 9.29
C PHE A 71 -14.31 4.97 10.22
N THR A 72 -13.08 4.83 9.73
CA THR A 72 -11.94 4.35 10.50
C THR A 72 -11.00 5.49 10.90
N SER A 73 -10.10 5.19 11.83
CA SER A 73 -9.02 6.10 12.22
C SER A 73 -8.22 6.59 11.00
N ASP A 74 -7.93 7.88 10.97
CA ASP A 74 -6.96 8.50 10.07
C ASP A 74 -5.54 8.43 10.63
N LEU A 75 -5.30 7.76 11.77
CA LEU A 75 -4.03 7.72 12.50
C LEU A 75 -3.43 6.30 12.55
N VAL A 76 -3.23 5.69 11.38
CA VAL A 76 -2.45 4.45 11.19
C VAL A 76 -0.98 4.73 10.81
N PRO A 77 -0.01 3.84 11.13
CA PRO A 77 1.39 4.01 10.75
C PRO A 77 1.62 4.12 9.24
N TYR A 78 1.10 3.18 8.45
CA TYR A 78 1.25 3.16 6.99
C TYR A 78 0.12 2.34 6.36
N LEU A 79 -0.15 2.55 5.07
CA LEU A 79 -0.97 1.69 4.23
C LEU A 79 -0.15 1.29 2.97
N ALA A 80 -0.21 0.02 2.57
CA ALA A 80 0.56 -0.50 1.43
C ALA A 80 -0.17 -0.39 0.08
N ARG A 81 -1.47 -0.11 0.11
CA ARG A 81 -2.40 0.05 -1.01
C ARG A 81 -3.38 1.16 -0.67
N ALA A 82 -4.05 1.74 -1.68
CA ALA A 82 -5.08 2.74 -1.40
C ALA A 82 -6.42 2.10 -1.03
N ASP A 83 -7.01 2.57 0.07
CA ASP A 83 -8.36 2.23 0.51
C ASP A 83 -9.40 3.13 -0.20
N VAL A 84 -10.22 2.54 -1.08
CA VAL A 84 -11.37 3.24 -1.67
C VAL A 84 -12.65 2.83 -0.96
N LEU A 85 -13.30 3.75 -0.26
CA LEU A 85 -14.45 3.49 0.62
C LEU A 85 -15.66 4.34 0.21
N PHE A 86 -16.86 3.78 0.27
CA PHE A 86 -18.11 4.55 0.15
C PHE A 86 -19.04 4.32 1.35
N THR A 87 -19.62 5.39 1.87
CA THR A 87 -20.70 5.35 2.86
C THR A 87 -21.89 6.17 2.40
N GLY A 88 -23.10 5.63 2.57
CA GLY A 88 -24.33 6.34 2.27
C GLY A 88 -25.48 5.38 1.97
N HIS A 89 -26.39 5.82 1.10
CA HIS A 89 -27.53 5.03 0.67
C HIS A 89 -27.45 4.75 -0.84
N GLY A 90 -28.04 3.62 -1.24
CA GLY A 90 -28.39 3.36 -2.63
C GLY A 90 -29.81 3.85 -2.93
N HIS A 91 -29.97 4.36 -4.15
CA HIS A 91 -31.17 5.03 -4.67
C HIS A 91 -31.74 4.32 -5.93
N ALA A 92 -31.16 3.18 -6.31
CA ALA A 92 -31.61 2.33 -7.40
C ALA A 92 -31.37 0.84 -7.06
N PRO A 93 -32.01 -0.12 -7.77
CA PRO A 93 -31.80 -1.56 -7.54
C PRO A 93 -30.36 -2.05 -7.81
N VAL A 94 -29.57 -1.25 -8.51
CA VAL A 94 -28.14 -1.47 -8.76
C VAL A 94 -27.38 -0.27 -8.24
N ALA A 95 -26.37 -0.51 -7.42
CA ALA A 95 -25.47 0.51 -6.89
C ALA A 95 -24.04 0.18 -7.30
N ARG A 96 -23.36 1.08 -8.03
CA ARG A 96 -22.02 0.82 -8.58
C ARG A 96 -21.10 2.01 -8.36
N LEU A 97 -19.89 1.68 -7.92
CA LEU A 97 -18.77 2.58 -7.72
C LEU A 97 -17.67 2.19 -8.71
N GLN A 98 -17.24 3.12 -9.56
CA GLN A 98 -16.05 2.98 -10.38
C GLN A 98 -15.05 4.10 -10.06
N VAL A 99 -13.76 3.77 -10.11
CA VAL A 99 -12.65 4.74 -9.99
C VAL A 99 -11.63 4.46 -11.09
N HIS A 100 -11.24 5.50 -11.81
CA HIS A 100 -10.31 5.44 -12.95
C HIS A 100 -9.14 6.40 -12.78
N ALA A 101 -7.94 5.96 -13.13
CA ALA A 101 -6.75 6.80 -13.28
C ALA A 101 -6.42 6.93 -14.77
N GLY A 102 -6.85 8.05 -15.38
CA GLY A 102 -6.89 8.17 -16.84
C GLY A 102 -7.80 7.10 -17.47
N GLU A 103 -7.27 6.36 -18.44
CA GLU A 103 -8.01 5.25 -19.08
C GLU A 103 -8.03 3.95 -18.25
N ARG A 104 -7.16 3.84 -17.22
CA ARG A 104 -7.05 2.63 -16.39
C ARG A 104 -8.17 2.58 -15.35
N MET A 105 -8.97 1.51 -15.38
CA MET A 105 -9.87 1.16 -14.28
C MET A 105 -9.06 0.73 -13.05
N LEU A 106 -9.24 1.40 -11.92
CA LEU A 106 -8.67 1.00 -10.62
C LEU A 106 -9.66 0.17 -9.80
N LEU A 107 -10.93 0.57 -9.83
CA LEU A 107 -12.02 -0.10 -9.12
C LEU A 107 -13.28 -0.13 -10.00
N ASP A 108 -13.97 -1.26 -10.03
CA ASP A 108 -15.33 -1.38 -10.55
C ASP A 108 -16.11 -2.38 -9.69
N LYS A 109 -16.94 -1.88 -8.76
CA LYS A 109 -17.67 -2.71 -7.82
C LYS A 109 -19.15 -2.38 -7.85
N THR A 110 -19.97 -3.41 -8.07
CA THR A 110 -21.42 -3.34 -8.18
C THR A 110 -22.07 -4.15 -7.05
N LEU A 111 -23.13 -3.61 -6.44
CA LEU A 111 -24.00 -4.27 -5.48
C LEU A 111 -25.43 -4.30 -6.04
N LEU A 112 -26.18 -5.37 -5.77
CA LEU A 112 -27.61 -5.44 -6.02
C LEU A 112 -28.36 -5.10 -4.73
N LEU A 113 -29.33 -4.20 -4.83
CA LEU A 113 -30.14 -3.75 -3.71
C LEU A 113 -31.56 -4.30 -3.86
N LYS A 114 -31.91 -5.29 -3.02
CA LYS A 114 -33.26 -5.84 -2.92
C LYS A 114 -34.12 -4.90 -2.09
N ASP A 115 -35.15 -4.36 -2.70
CA ASP A 115 -36.19 -3.63 -2.01
C ASP A 115 -37.36 -4.55 -1.65
N SER A 116 -37.38 -5.03 -0.41
CA SER A 116 -38.48 -5.84 0.13
C SER A 116 -39.65 -5.01 0.69
N ARG A 117 -39.63 -3.66 0.59
CA ARG A 117 -40.61 -2.77 1.26
C ARG A 117 -41.09 -1.56 0.44
N GLY A 118 -40.67 -1.37 -0.80
CA GLY A 118 -40.99 -0.17 -1.59
C GLY A 118 -40.12 1.06 -1.27
N ALA A 119 -38.96 0.87 -0.64
CA ALA A 119 -38.06 1.93 -0.20
C ALA A 119 -37.18 2.48 -1.34
N GLN A 120 -37.43 3.74 -1.72
CA GLN A 120 -36.62 4.51 -2.70
C GLN A 120 -35.18 4.84 -2.22
N ARG A 121 -34.81 4.45 -1.01
CA ARG A 121 -33.51 4.75 -0.38
C ARG A 121 -33.13 3.61 0.59
N ILE A 122 -32.06 2.88 0.29
CA ILE A 122 -31.60 1.72 1.07
C ILE A 122 -30.21 2.03 1.66
N PRO A 123 -30.02 2.03 2.99
CA PRO A 123 -28.70 2.27 3.59
C PRO A 123 -27.74 1.14 3.23
N ILE A 124 -26.56 1.47 2.70
CA ILE A 124 -25.54 0.50 2.35
C ILE A 124 -24.66 0.26 3.58
N VAL A 125 -25.06 -0.73 4.38
CA VAL A 125 -24.45 -1.08 5.67
C VAL A 125 -24.38 -2.59 5.83
N TYR A 126 -23.35 -3.10 6.50
CA TYR A 126 -23.07 -4.53 6.52
C TYR A 126 -24.12 -5.39 7.22
N GLU A 127 -24.93 -4.82 8.13
CA GLU A 127 -26.01 -5.54 8.80
C GLU A 127 -27.16 -5.93 7.86
N ARG A 128 -27.13 -5.43 6.62
CA ARG A 128 -28.11 -5.72 5.56
C ARG A 128 -27.57 -6.64 4.47
N ALA A 129 -26.32 -7.07 4.60
CA ALA A 129 -25.64 -7.95 3.67
C ALA A 129 -25.56 -9.38 4.22
N TYR A 130 -25.17 -10.34 3.37
CA TYR A 130 -24.95 -11.70 3.83
C TYR A 130 -23.88 -11.75 4.92
N GLY A 131 -24.16 -12.52 5.98
CA GLY A 131 -23.28 -12.68 7.13
C GLY A 131 -24.01 -13.31 8.32
N GLY A 132 -23.39 -13.17 9.49
CA GLY A 132 -23.86 -13.71 10.77
C GLY A 132 -22.67 -14.08 11.66
N PRO A 133 -22.89 -14.47 12.92
CA PRO A 133 -21.81 -14.67 13.90
C PRO A 133 -20.68 -15.62 13.43
N ASP A 134 -21.03 -16.64 12.65
CA ASP A 134 -20.11 -17.65 12.11
C ASP A 134 -19.46 -17.27 10.76
N VAL A 135 -19.68 -16.03 10.26
CA VAL A 135 -19.09 -15.51 9.01
C VAL A 135 -18.00 -14.47 9.34
N PRO A 136 -16.69 -14.85 9.29
CA PRO A 136 -15.57 -13.99 9.70
C PRO A 136 -15.50 -12.63 9.00
N ASP A 137 -15.97 -12.59 7.76
CA ASP A 137 -15.93 -11.41 6.86
C ASP A 137 -17.09 -10.43 7.10
N ASN A 138 -18.18 -10.88 7.75
CA ASN A 138 -19.31 -10.04 8.15
C ASN A 138 -20.08 -10.63 9.35
N PRO A 139 -19.54 -10.48 10.58
CA PRO A 139 -20.15 -11.04 11.79
C PRO A 139 -21.47 -10.37 12.18
N LEU A 140 -21.78 -9.19 11.60
CA LEU A 140 -23.01 -8.43 11.89
C LEU A 140 -24.09 -8.58 10.79
N GLY A 141 -23.80 -9.33 9.72
CA GLY A 141 -24.74 -9.57 8.63
C GLY A 141 -25.83 -10.59 8.97
N MET A 142 -26.64 -10.92 7.96
CA MET A 142 -27.81 -11.80 8.11
C MET A 142 -27.80 -12.96 7.11
N GLY A 143 -28.61 -14.00 7.35
CA GLY A 143 -28.84 -15.10 6.41
C GLY A 143 -27.85 -16.28 6.44
N ALA A 144 -26.82 -16.25 7.29
CA ALA A 144 -25.94 -17.42 7.51
C ALA A 144 -26.26 -18.23 8.79
N GLY A 145 -27.01 -17.66 9.74
CA GLY A 145 -27.36 -18.27 11.03
C GLY A 145 -28.88 -18.39 11.26
N ASN A 146 -29.30 -18.45 12.52
CA ASN A 146 -30.71 -18.59 12.92
C ASN A 146 -31.55 -17.30 12.78
N ASP A 147 -30.96 -16.18 12.38
CA ASP A 147 -31.69 -14.92 12.19
C ASP A 147 -32.61 -14.97 10.96
N GLU A 148 -33.92 -14.76 11.16
CA GLU A 148 -35.00 -14.86 10.15
C GLU A 148 -35.00 -13.73 9.09
N GLY A 149 -33.83 -13.20 8.73
CA GLY A 149 -33.68 -12.04 7.86
C GLY A 149 -33.00 -12.35 6.53
N GLU A 150 -33.67 -12.03 5.41
CA GLU A 150 -33.03 -12.03 4.08
C GLU A 150 -32.10 -10.81 3.89
N PRO A 151 -30.85 -11.00 3.42
CA PRO A 151 -29.99 -9.91 2.99
C PRO A 151 -30.63 -9.04 1.90
N THR A 152 -30.57 -7.73 2.10
CA THR A 152 -31.08 -6.72 1.15
C THR A 152 -29.98 -6.08 0.30
N ILE A 153 -28.71 -6.29 0.65
CA ILE A 153 -27.53 -5.91 -0.14
C ILE A 153 -26.83 -7.20 -0.56
N LEU A 154 -26.66 -7.41 -1.86
CA LEU A 154 -26.15 -8.66 -2.44
C LEU A 154 -24.98 -8.39 -3.39
N THR A 155 -24.01 -9.30 -3.40
CA THR A 155 -22.98 -9.33 -4.45
C THR A 155 -23.60 -9.94 -5.72
N PRO A 156 -23.48 -9.31 -6.91
CA PRO A 156 -23.92 -9.90 -8.17
C PRO A 156 -23.24 -11.25 -8.40
N GLY A 157 -23.99 -12.27 -8.82
CA GLY A 157 -23.48 -13.62 -9.08
C GLY A 157 -23.28 -14.50 -7.84
N ASP A 158 -22.96 -13.93 -6.68
CA ASP A 158 -22.83 -14.67 -5.41
C ASP A 158 -23.55 -13.96 -4.23
N PRO A 159 -24.85 -14.23 -4.03
CA PRO A 159 -25.62 -13.70 -2.91
C PRO A 159 -25.13 -14.11 -1.52
N ARG A 160 -24.20 -15.08 -1.40
CA ARG A 160 -23.61 -15.54 -0.13
C ARG A 160 -22.24 -14.93 0.15
N ARG A 161 -21.76 -14.02 -0.69
CA ARG A 161 -20.58 -13.19 -0.41
C ARG A 161 -21.00 -11.87 0.25
N PRO A 162 -20.44 -11.49 1.42
CA PRO A 162 -20.70 -10.21 2.05
C PRO A 162 -20.54 -9.03 1.10
N ALA A 163 -21.53 -8.14 1.11
CA ALA A 163 -21.73 -7.12 0.10
C ALA A 163 -21.75 -5.73 0.77
N GLY A 164 -20.93 -4.80 0.29
CA GLY A 164 -20.84 -3.46 0.87
C GLY A 164 -19.69 -2.64 0.27
N PHE A 165 -19.70 -1.35 0.54
CA PHE A 165 -18.62 -0.42 0.19
C PHE A 165 -17.91 0.21 1.41
N GLY A 166 -18.46 0.02 2.62
CA GLY A 166 -17.95 0.64 3.84
C GLY A 166 -16.69 -0.06 4.38
N PRO A 167 -16.03 0.54 5.39
CA PRO A 167 -14.85 -0.06 6.00
C PRO A 167 -15.17 -1.30 6.86
N ILE A 168 -14.19 -2.18 6.98
CA ILE A 168 -14.17 -3.33 7.89
C ILE A 168 -13.55 -2.89 9.22
N ALA A 169 -14.20 -3.17 10.36
CA ALA A 169 -13.70 -2.76 11.67
C ALA A 169 -12.45 -3.54 12.11
N ARG A 170 -11.52 -2.90 12.84
CA ARG A 170 -10.36 -3.57 13.49
C ARG A 170 -10.78 -4.68 14.48
N ALA A 171 -12.04 -4.63 14.93
CA ALA A 171 -12.64 -5.63 15.79
C ALA A 171 -13.00 -6.96 15.10
N TRP A 172 -13.26 -6.94 13.79
CA TRP A 172 -13.84 -8.09 13.07
C TRP A 172 -12.83 -9.22 12.85
N PRO A 173 -13.26 -10.50 12.84
CA PRO A 173 -12.34 -11.65 12.73
C PRO A 173 -11.35 -11.56 11.56
N VAL A 174 -11.81 -11.12 10.38
CA VAL A 174 -10.99 -11.01 9.17
C VAL A 174 -9.78 -10.06 9.30
N ARG A 175 -9.90 -8.97 10.07
CA ARG A 175 -8.78 -8.06 10.43
C ARG A 175 -8.10 -8.50 11.72
N LYS A 176 -8.86 -8.91 12.74
CA LYS A 176 -8.33 -9.32 14.06
C LYS A 176 -7.32 -10.46 13.96
N ARG A 177 -7.48 -11.40 13.02
CA ARG A 177 -6.49 -12.48 12.78
C ARG A 177 -5.12 -11.97 12.32
N LEU A 178 -5.07 -10.85 11.57
CA LEU A 178 -3.84 -10.25 11.04
C LEU A 178 -2.98 -9.61 12.14
N LEU A 179 -3.57 -9.35 13.31
CA LEU A 179 -2.87 -8.89 14.50
C LEU A 179 -1.88 -9.94 15.04
N GLY A 180 -2.09 -11.22 14.73
CA GLY A 180 -1.26 -12.32 15.20
C GLY A 180 -1.20 -12.41 16.73
N ALA A 181 0.01 -12.52 17.28
CA ALA A 181 0.27 -12.51 18.72
C ALA A 181 0.36 -11.08 19.32
N THR A 182 0.24 -10.02 18.51
CA THR A 182 0.45 -8.64 18.94
C THR A 182 -0.67 -8.19 19.89
N PRO A 183 -0.38 -7.70 21.11
CA PRO A 183 -1.42 -7.12 21.96
C PRO A 183 -1.90 -5.79 21.39
N ARG A 184 -3.21 -5.54 21.34
CA ARG A 184 -3.77 -4.27 20.81
C ARG A 184 -3.20 -3.02 21.46
N SER A 185 -2.88 -3.08 22.75
CA SER A 185 -2.27 -1.99 23.51
C SER A 185 -0.93 -1.51 22.96
N ALA A 186 -0.18 -2.36 22.22
CA ALA A 186 1.03 -1.94 21.52
C ALA A 186 0.75 -0.96 20.36
N LEU A 187 -0.48 -1.00 19.82
CA LEU A 187 -0.96 -0.12 18.73
C LEU A 187 -1.73 1.10 19.24
N GLU A 188 -1.86 1.28 20.56
CA GLU A 188 -2.62 2.35 21.22
C GLU A 188 -1.70 3.34 21.98
N GLY A 189 -0.38 3.14 21.90
CA GLY A 189 0.65 3.93 22.60
C GLY A 189 1.01 5.27 21.94
N ARG A 190 1.78 6.10 22.67
CA ARG A 190 2.38 7.36 22.17
C ARG A 190 3.30 7.14 20.96
N ILE A 191 4.01 6.02 20.98
CA ILE A 191 4.74 5.44 19.87
C ILE A 191 4.10 4.06 19.68
N VAL A 192 3.66 3.76 18.45
CA VAL A 192 3.08 2.47 18.09
C VAL A 192 4.21 1.46 17.90
N GLU A 193 4.24 0.41 18.71
CA GLU A 193 5.27 -0.63 18.65
C GLU A 193 4.79 -1.74 17.70
N ILE A 194 5.40 -1.83 16.51
CA ILE A 194 5.10 -2.81 15.47
C ILE A 194 6.15 -3.92 15.54
N PRO A 195 5.79 -5.15 15.95
CA PRO A 195 6.76 -6.24 16.05
C PRO A 195 7.21 -6.73 14.66
N PRO A 196 8.38 -7.40 14.57
CA PRO A 196 8.78 -8.15 13.37
C PRO A 196 7.70 -9.15 12.95
N GLY A 197 7.51 -9.33 11.64
CA GLY A 197 6.48 -10.22 11.08
C GLY A 197 5.03 -9.76 11.26
N PHE A 198 4.79 -8.51 11.68
CA PHE A 198 3.44 -7.94 11.75
C PHE A 198 2.84 -7.77 10.35
N ASP A 199 1.64 -8.32 10.12
CA ASP A 199 0.94 -8.15 8.85
C ASP A 199 0.34 -6.74 8.73
N GLY A 200 1.00 -5.88 7.95
CA GLY A 200 0.58 -4.51 7.66
C GLY A 200 -0.82 -4.40 7.03
N ALA A 201 -1.37 -5.47 6.44
CA ALA A 201 -2.76 -5.49 5.98
C ALA A 201 -3.76 -5.35 7.14
N TYR A 202 -3.35 -5.54 8.40
CA TYR A 202 -4.14 -5.17 9.58
C TYR A 202 -4.60 -3.71 9.53
N PHE A 203 -3.80 -2.78 8.99
CA PHE A 203 -4.14 -1.36 8.94
C PHE A 203 -5.18 -1.02 7.87
N GLN A 204 -5.26 -1.80 6.78
CA GLN A 204 -6.25 -1.59 5.72
C GLN A 204 -7.67 -1.75 6.23
N ALA A 205 -8.53 -0.80 5.88
CA ALA A 205 -9.94 -0.76 6.26
C ALA A 205 -10.86 -1.14 5.10
N ALA A 206 -10.46 -0.98 3.83
CA ALA A 206 -11.30 -1.39 2.72
C ALA A 206 -11.32 -2.93 2.57
N PRO A 207 -12.46 -3.51 2.13
CA PRO A 207 -12.48 -4.87 1.61
C PRO A 207 -11.42 -5.09 0.51
N LEU A 208 -10.94 -6.32 0.35
CA LEU A 208 -9.86 -6.63 -0.59
C LEU A 208 -10.18 -6.23 -2.05
N ASP A 209 -11.46 -6.28 -2.45
CA ASP A 209 -11.94 -5.83 -3.76
C ASP A 209 -12.11 -4.30 -3.89
N GLN A 210 -11.61 -3.54 -2.92
CA GLN A 210 -11.59 -2.08 -2.86
C GLN A 210 -10.20 -1.51 -2.51
N GLN A 211 -9.17 -2.37 -2.44
CA GLN A 211 -7.77 -1.98 -2.19
C GLN A 211 -7.00 -1.87 -3.51
N THR A 212 -6.83 -0.63 -4.00
CA THR A 212 -6.21 -0.33 -5.29
C THR A 212 -4.72 -0.02 -5.16
N ASP A 213 -4.04 0.17 -6.29
CA ASP A 213 -2.76 0.89 -6.30
C ASP A 213 -2.94 2.30 -5.70
N LEU A 214 -1.85 2.91 -5.24
CA LEU A 214 -1.87 4.28 -4.73
C LEU A 214 -2.43 5.25 -5.78
N LEU A 215 -3.23 6.19 -5.31
CA LEU A 215 -3.95 7.12 -6.17
C LEU A 215 -3.05 8.30 -6.59
N ARG A 216 -3.35 8.87 -7.75
CA ARG A 216 -2.59 9.95 -8.40
C ARG A 216 -3.11 11.34 -8.03
N GLY A 217 -4.34 11.44 -7.53
CA GLY A 217 -5.01 12.69 -7.17
C GLY A 217 -5.82 13.31 -8.31
N ASP A 218 -5.91 12.68 -9.48
CA ASP A 218 -6.69 13.10 -10.65
C ASP A 218 -7.80 12.09 -11.04
N GLU A 219 -8.11 11.15 -10.15
CA GLU A 219 -9.05 10.05 -10.38
C GLU A 219 -10.43 10.54 -10.80
N HIS A 220 -10.97 9.89 -11.84
CA HIS A 220 -12.38 10.02 -12.22
C HIS A 220 -13.20 9.01 -11.44
N ILE A 221 -14.29 9.47 -10.83
CA ILE A 221 -15.18 8.70 -9.97
C ILE A 221 -16.56 8.64 -10.64
N VAL A 222 -17.10 7.44 -10.78
CA VAL A 222 -18.46 7.21 -11.30
C VAL A 222 -19.30 6.54 -10.22
N LEU A 223 -20.43 7.17 -9.88
CA LEU A 223 -21.40 6.69 -8.90
C LEU A 223 -22.75 6.46 -9.60
N GLU A 224 -23.12 5.21 -9.83
CA GLU A 224 -24.42 4.82 -10.41
C GLU A 224 -25.34 4.29 -9.30
N GLY A 225 -26.55 4.84 -9.19
CA GLY A 225 -27.49 4.47 -8.12
C GLY A 225 -27.05 4.85 -6.70
N LEU A 226 -25.99 5.67 -6.55
CA LEU A 226 -25.34 6.02 -5.28
C LEU A 226 -25.43 7.52 -4.93
N HIS A 227 -26.12 8.32 -5.75
CA HIS A 227 -26.34 9.75 -5.53
C HIS A 227 -27.84 10.03 -5.28
N PRO A 228 -28.22 10.90 -4.33
CA PRO A 228 -29.61 11.05 -3.91
C PRO A 228 -30.56 11.60 -4.97
N SER A 229 -30.05 12.35 -5.94
CA SER A 229 -30.85 13.04 -6.98
C SER A 229 -30.42 12.75 -8.42
N LEU A 230 -29.35 11.98 -8.63
CA LEU A 230 -28.80 11.70 -9.97
C LEU A 230 -28.71 10.18 -10.16
N PRO A 231 -29.20 9.61 -11.27
CA PRO A 231 -29.08 8.18 -11.51
C PRO A 231 -27.62 7.75 -11.70
N ARG A 232 -26.78 8.68 -12.20
CA ARG A 232 -25.35 8.54 -12.43
C ARG A 232 -24.70 9.89 -12.16
N LEU A 233 -23.70 9.93 -11.29
CA LEU A 233 -22.77 11.04 -11.12
C LEU A 233 -21.42 10.62 -11.72
N VAL A 234 -20.86 11.48 -12.57
CA VAL A 234 -19.44 11.43 -12.95
C VAL A 234 -18.79 12.67 -12.35
N THR A 235 -17.62 12.52 -11.75
CA THR A 235 -16.85 13.62 -11.13
C THR A 235 -15.36 13.26 -11.09
N ARG A 236 -14.47 14.17 -10.73
CA ARG A 236 -13.03 13.86 -10.59
C ARG A 236 -12.31 14.62 -9.49
N LEU A 237 -11.24 14.06 -8.96
CA LEU A 237 -10.32 14.78 -8.06
C LEU A 237 -9.55 15.87 -8.85
N PRO A 238 -9.33 17.07 -8.28
CA PRO A 238 -8.76 18.21 -9.00
C PRO A 238 -7.20 18.20 -8.98
N CYS A 239 -6.59 17.12 -9.46
CA CYS A 239 -5.14 16.93 -9.58
C CYS A 239 -4.37 17.27 -8.29
N LEU A 240 -4.63 16.49 -7.25
CA LEU A 240 -4.20 16.71 -5.88
C LEU A 240 -2.77 16.22 -5.60
N ARG A 241 -2.00 16.99 -4.80
CA ARG A 241 -0.72 16.53 -4.23
C ARG A 241 -0.68 16.76 -2.73
N GLY A 242 -0.37 15.73 -1.96
CA GLY A 242 -0.07 15.85 -0.54
C GLY A 242 1.38 16.24 -0.34
N VAL A 243 1.64 17.31 0.39
CA VAL A 243 2.99 17.86 0.56
C VAL A 243 3.23 18.26 2.01
N ALA A 244 4.48 18.12 2.46
CA ALA A 244 4.94 18.57 3.76
C ALA A 244 6.31 19.24 3.69
N ARG A 245 6.62 20.04 4.70
CA ARG A 245 7.97 20.53 5.01
C ARG A 245 8.35 20.13 6.43
N ILE A 246 9.57 19.62 6.56
CA ILE A 246 10.15 19.13 7.80
C ILE A 246 11.08 20.19 8.39
N HIS A 247 10.90 20.49 9.66
CA HIS A 247 11.61 21.53 10.41
C HIS A 247 12.06 21.00 11.78
N GLY A 248 12.97 21.71 12.43
CA GLY A 248 13.47 21.39 13.78
C GLY A 248 14.46 20.22 13.84
N LEU A 249 14.74 19.55 12.72
CA LEU A 249 15.63 18.40 12.64
C LEU A 249 17.08 18.72 12.17
N ALA A 250 17.44 20.00 12.06
CA ALA A 250 18.78 20.43 11.64
C ALA A 250 19.92 19.85 12.51
N ALA A 251 19.70 19.69 13.83
CA ALA A 251 20.65 19.06 14.74
C ALA A 251 20.84 17.54 14.52
N PHE A 252 19.97 16.93 13.70
CA PHE A 252 19.96 15.50 13.34
C PHE A 252 20.24 15.29 11.84
N GLY A 253 20.80 16.30 11.15
CA GLY A 253 21.23 16.20 9.75
C GLY A 253 20.16 16.47 8.68
N VAL A 254 18.93 16.80 9.05
CA VAL A 254 17.86 17.13 8.10
C VAL A 254 17.73 18.66 7.95
N PRO A 255 17.88 19.25 6.75
CA PRO A 255 17.71 20.68 6.54
C PRO A 255 16.36 21.22 7.03
N ASP A 256 16.33 22.44 7.56
CA ASP A 256 15.07 23.07 7.96
C ASP A 256 14.27 23.48 6.72
N GLY A 257 12.99 23.12 6.68
CA GLY A 257 12.14 23.29 5.50
C GLY A 257 12.26 22.19 4.45
N GLN A 258 12.95 21.07 4.75
CA GLN A 258 13.12 19.94 3.82
C GLN A 258 11.75 19.46 3.27
N PRO A 259 11.53 19.48 1.95
CA PRO A 259 10.26 19.06 1.35
C PRO A 259 10.08 17.53 1.42
N MET A 260 8.82 17.10 1.53
CA MET A 260 8.42 15.70 1.48
C MET A 260 7.08 15.54 0.76
N ASP A 261 7.07 14.80 -0.34
CA ASP A 261 5.86 14.38 -1.03
C ASP A 261 5.17 13.20 -0.32
N LEU A 262 3.85 13.29 -0.22
CA LEU A 262 2.99 12.33 0.46
C LEU A 262 2.17 11.52 -0.55
N CYS A 263 1.95 10.24 -0.27
CA CYS A 263 1.19 9.34 -1.15
C CYS A 263 -0.31 9.38 -0.83
N LEU A 264 -1.18 9.41 -1.83
CA LEU A 264 -2.63 9.32 -1.64
C LEU A 264 -3.05 7.85 -1.45
N ASP A 265 -3.39 7.49 -0.22
CA ASP A 265 -3.69 6.11 0.17
C ASP A 265 -5.10 5.89 0.71
N THR A 266 -5.93 6.94 0.80
CA THR A 266 -7.32 6.79 1.22
C THR A 266 -8.22 7.73 0.42
N LEU A 267 -9.27 7.19 -0.19
CA LEU A 267 -10.39 7.93 -0.79
C LEU A 267 -11.69 7.50 -0.13
N ARG A 268 -12.29 8.38 0.67
CA ARG A 268 -13.59 8.18 1.31
C ARG A 268 -14.66 8.99 0.60
N ILE A 269 -15.69 8.32 0.12
CA ILE A 269 -16.80 8.90 -0.63
C ILE A 269 -18.05 8.84 0.25
N ASP A 270 -18.60 10.00 0.63
CA ASP A 270 -19.87 10.06 1.34
C ASP A 270 -20.99 10.47 0.38
N GLY A 271 -21.89 9.53 0.07
CA GLY A 271 -22.99 9.75 -0.87
C GLY A 271 -24.17 10.52 -0.28
N ASP A 272 -24.35 10.48 1.05
CA ASP A 272 -25.41 11.23 1.73
C ASP A 272 -25.01 12.72 1.88
N GLU A 273 -23.76 12.96 2.28
CA GLU A 273 -23.20 14.29 2.48
C GLU A 273 -22.47 14.84 1.23
N GLN A 274 -22.54 14.11 0.12
CA GLN A 274 -22.10 14.49 -1.24
C GLN A 274 -20.67 15.05 -1.32
N ARG A 275 -19.70 14.30 -0.77
CA ARG A 275 -18.30 14.72 -0.70
C ARG A 275 -17.30 13.57 -0.79
N CYS A 276 -16.10 13.88 -1.25
CA CYS A 276 -14.92 13.03 -1.16
C CYS A 276 -13.94 13.60 -0.13
N THR A 277 -13.40 12.74 0.73
CA THR A 277 -12.31 13.07 1.66
C THR A 277 -11.11 12.18 1.35
N VAL A 278 -9.96 12.82 1.16
CA VAL A 278 -8.71 12.18 0.76
C VAL A 278 -7.67 12.27 1.86
N VAL A 279 -6.93 11.19 2.11
CA VAL A 279 -5.83 11.16 3.10
C VAL A 279 -4.53 10.83 2.39
N PHE A 280 -3.53 11.67 2.63
CA PHE A 280 -2.17 11.48 2.14
C PHE A 280 -1.24 11.14 3.31
N ARG A 281 -0.31 10.19 3.10
CA ARG A 281 0.66 9.75 4.11
C ARG A 281 2.06 9.56 3.54
N ARG A 282 3.07 9.78 4.37
CA ARG A 282 4.46 9.34 4.17
C ARG A 282 5.10 9.17 5.53
N TRP A 283 5.96 8.17 5.68
CA TRP A 283 6.76 7.96 6.89
C TRP A 283 8.22 8.32 6.62
N MET A 284 8.90 8.78 7.66
CA MET A 284 10.32 9.10 7.65
C MET A 284 11.02 8.51 8.89
N ASN A 285 12.29 8.17 8.74
CA ASN A 285 13.10 7.63 9.83
C ASN A 285 13.51 8.75 10.78
N LEU A 286 13.47 8.46 12.08
CA LEU A 286 13.97 9.33 13.14
C LEU A 286 15.05 8.57 13.92
N PRO A 287 16.24 9.17 14.16
CA PRO A 287 17.32 8.45 14.82
C PRO A 287 16.99 8.12 16.27
N HIS A 288 16.33 9.04 16.99
CA HIS A 288 16.04 8.93 18.42
C HIS A 288 14.73 9.63 18.78
N GLU A 289 14.15 9.35 19.96
CA GLU A 289 12.94 10.03 20.45
C GLU A 289 13.13 11.54 20.66
N GLN A 290 14.36 12.00 20.93
CA GLN A 290 14.68 13.43 20.98
C GLN A 290 14.42 14.14 19.64
N ALA A 291 14.64 13.44 18.51
CA ALA A 291 14.31 13.95 17.19
C ALA A 291 12.79 14.05 17.01
N LEU A 292 12.02 13.09 17.54
CA LEU A 292 10.55 13.17 17.55
C LEU A 292 10.03 14.37 18.36
N GLU A 293 10.63 14.69 19.50
CA GLU A 293 10.24 15.89 20.27
C GLU A 293 10.64 17.21 19.60
N ALA A 294 11.74 17.20 18.84
CA ALA A 294 12.24 18.32 18.05
C ALA A 294 11.49 18.53 16.72
N LEU A 295 10.97 17.45 16.11
CA LEU A 295 10.31 17.44 14.81
C LEU A 295 9.17 18.47 14.75
N ARG A 296 9.22 19.32 13.73
CA ARG A 296 8.18 20.27 13.37
C ARG A 296 7.78 20.02 11.93
N VAL A 297 6.48 20.02 11.65
CA VAL A 297 5.95 19.72 10.31
C VAL A 297 4.91 20.76 9.94
N VAL A 298 4.98 21.24 8.70
CA VAL A 298 3.89 21.97 8.05
C VAL A 298 3.43 21.12 6.88
N ALA A 299 2.14 20.78 6.79
CA ALA A 299 1.62 19.85 5.79
C ALA A 299 0.25 20.27 5.24
N GLY A 300 -0.03 19.92 4.00
CA GLY A 300 -1.29 20.23 3.34
C GLY A 300 -1.49 19.53 2.01
N VAL A 301 -2.61 19.84 1.36
CA VAL A 301 -2.95 19.34 0.03
C VAL A 301 -2.95 20.50 -0.96
N GLU A 302 -2.04 20.42 -1.94
CA GLU A 302 -1.99 21.26 -3.13
C GLU A 302 -3.08 20.80 -4.12
N VAL A 303 -3.73 21.76 -4.78
CA VAL A 303 -4.68 21.55 -5.88
C VAL A 303 -4.09 22.24 -7.10
N ALA A 304 -4.20 21.64 -8.28
CA ALA A 304 -3.65 22.24 -9.49
C ALA A 304 -4.24 23.65 -9.75
N GLY A 305 -3.37 24.66 -9.79
CA GLY A 305 -3.76 26.07 -9.93
C GLY A 305 -3.96 26.84 -8.62
N GLU A 306 -3.94 26.18 -7.46
CA GLU A 306 -4.03 26.82 -6.13
C GLU A 306 -2.68 26.74 -5.39
N PRO A 307 -1.82 27.77 -5.47
CA PRO A 307 -0.53 27.75 -4.79
C PRO A 307 -0.68 27.78 -3.26
N LEU A 308 0.09 26.93 -2.57
CA LEU A 308 0.05 26.83 -1.11
C LEU A 308 0.78 27.99 -0.41
N ALA A 309 0.09 28.65 0.51
CA ALA A 309 0.65 29.67 1.40
C ALA A 309 1.43 29.02 2.56
N TRP A 310 2.70 28.67 2.30
CA TRP A 310 3.60 28.14 3.30
C TRP A 310 3.95 29.16 4.40
N PHE A 311 4.14 28.67 5.62
CA PHE A 311 4.62 29.43 6.78
C PHE A 311 5.63 28.59 7.56
N ASP A 312 6.53 29.23 8.29
CA ASP A 312 7.44 28.54 9.20
C ASP A 312 6.73 28.21 10.53
N PRO A 313 6.87 26.98 11.06
CA PRO A 313 6.25 26.62 12.33
C PRO A 313 6.94 27.37 13.49
N PRO A 314 6.20 27.76 14.54
CA PRO A 314 6.78 28.49 15.66
C PRO A 314 7.90 27.70 16.34
N ARG A 315 9.10 28.30 16.39
CA ARG A 315 10.27 27.70 17.05
C ARG A 315 9.96 27.54 18.54
N ARG A 316 10.08 26.30 19.06
CA ARG A 316 10.04 26.06 20.51
C ARG A 316 11.23 26.81 21.12
N ALA A 317 10.97 27.72 22.06
CA ALA A 317 12.05 28.33 22.83
C ALA A 317 12.88 27.21 23.47
N ALA A 318 14.19 27.20 23.24
CA ALA A 318 15.07 26.25 23.89
C ALA A 318 14.89 26.40 25.41
N ALA A 319 14.66 25.29 26.11
CA ALA A 319 14.74 25.31 27.56
C ALA A 319 16.13 25.83 27.93
N PRO A 320 16.25 26.82 28.82
CA PRO A 320 17.56 27.33 29.20
C PRO A 320 18.42 26.16 29.70
N PRO A 321 19.71 26.08 29.33
CA PRO A 321 20.56 24.99 29.76
C PRO A 321 20.53 24.91 31.28
N PRO A 322 20.48 23.70 31.88
CA PRO A 322 20.45 23.55 33.32
C PRO A 322 21.71 24.22 33.88
N SER A 323 21.52 25.37 34.52
CA SER A 323 22.64 26.12 35.08
C SER A 323 23.34 25.23 36.10
N SER A 324 24.67 25.20 36.05
CA SER A 324 25.52 24.49 37.02
C SER A 324 25.52 25.22 38.38
N GLY A 325 24.33 25.42 38.92
CA GLY A 325 24.05 26.00 40.23
C GLY A 325 24.15 24.94 41.31
N LYS A 326 25.08 25.15 42.24
CA LYS A 326 25.36 24.29 43.39
C LYS A 326 24.09 23.78 44.07
N ARG A 327 24.04 22.48 44.41
CA ARG A 327 23.05 21.89 45.33
C ARG A 327 22.89 22.79 46.56
N ARG A 328 21.72 23.39 46.72
CA ARG A 328 21.32 24.12 47.92
C ARG A 328 20.62 23.13 48.87
N PRO A 329 20.89 23.13 50.19
CA PRO A 329 20.29 22.16 51.10
C PRO A 329 18.77 22.32 51.21
N LEU A 330 18.06 21.23 51.53
CA LEU A 330 16.65 21.31 51.90
C LEU A 330 16.50 22.17 53.17
N PRO A 331 15.58 23.16 53.20
CA PRO A 331 15.14 23.75 54.46
C PRO A 331 14.17 22.80 55.17
N THR A 332 14.46 22.54 56.44
CA THR A 332 13.60 21.81 57.37
C THR A 332 12.26 22.51 57.57
N SER A 333 11.17 21.76 57.74
CA SER A 333 9.86 22.29 58.10
C SER A 333 9.85 23.02 59.45
N THR A 334 9.22 24.20 59.49
CA THR A 334 8.55 24.72 60.70
C THR A 334 7.27 25.45 60.26
N LEU A 335 6.16 25.20 60.96
CA LEU A 335 4.83 25.74 60.66
C LEU A 335 4.67 27.21 61.10
N ALA A 336 3.83 27.94 60.35
CA ALA A 336 2.96 28.99 60.90
C ALA A 336 1.64 29.01 60.07
N LEU A 337 0.51 29.17 60.75
CA LEU A 337 -0.84 28.90 60.23
C LEU A 337 -1.49 30.12 59.53
N PRO A 338 -2.30 29.92 58.47
CA PRO A 338 -3.52 30.68 58.24
C PRO A 338 -4.73 29.99 58.92
N PRO A 339 -5.76 30.73 59.36
CA PRO A 339 -6.94 30.15 60.00
C PRO A 339 -8.06 29.73 59.03
N GLU A 340 -8.91 28.86 59.57
CA GLU A 340 -10.25 28.41 59.12
C GLU A 340 -10.37 27.40 57.97
N VAL A 341 -11.25 26.42 58.24
CA VAL A 341 -11.25 25.04 57.73
C VAL A 341 -12.67 24.47 57.82
N GLN A 342 -13.18 23.86 56.74
CA GLN A 342 -13.97 22.61 56.67
C GLN A 342 -14.63 22.53 55.28
N GLU A 343 -14.05 21.78 54.33
CA GLU A 343 -14.09 20.32 54.15
C GLU A 343 -15.42 19.77 53.59
N ALA A 344 -15.30 19.13 52.42
CA ALA A 344 -16.24 18.14 51.90
C ALA A 344 -15.43 16.88 51.49
N PRO A 345 -15.75 15.67 52.00
CA PRO A 345 -14.90 14.46 51.89
C PRO A 345 -15.36 13.52 50.72
N PRO A 346 -14.79 12.30 50.50
CA PRO A 346 -14.63 11.72 49.15
C PRO A 346 -15.71 10.69 48.71
N PRO A 347 -15.63 10.13 47.48
CA PRO A 347 -16.68 9.28 46.90
C PRO A 347 -16.53 7.76 47.13
N ARG A 348 -17.66 7.05 46.93
CA ARG A 348 -17.92 5.60 46.61
C ARG A 348 -18.83 4.90 47.64
N PRO A 349 -19.61 3.85 47.28
CA PRO A 349 -20.41 3.60 46.06
C PRO A 349 -21.86 3.09 46.38
N ALA A 350 -22.58 2.62 45.35
CA ALA A 350 -23.83 1.79 45.36
C ALA A 350 -25.23 2.45 45.27
N LEU A 351 -26.13 1.71 44.60
CA LEU A 351 -27.56 1.94 44.26
C LEU A 351 -28.50 1.50 45.44
N PRO A 352 -29.87 1.62 45.43
CA PRO A 352 -30.81 1.71 44.28
C PRO A 352 -32.15 2.52 44.44
N PHE A 353 -32.96 2.47 43.35
CA PHE A 353 -34.42 2.74 43.20
C PHE A 353 -35.02 4.18 43.14
N ARG A 354 -35.60 4.49 41.96
CA ARG A 354 -36.96 5.03 41.63
C ARG A 354 -37.76 5.74 42.76
N ALA A 355 -38.49 6.86 42.56
CA ALA A 355 -39.21 7.37 41.37
C ALA A 355 -39.73 8.83 41.57
N GLY A 356 -40.17 9.52 40.49
CA GLY A 356 -41.16 10.62 40.58
C GLY A 356 -40.78 12.00 39.97
N PHE A 357 -41.29 12.29 38.75
CA PHE A 357 -42.10 13.47 38.33
C PHE A 357 -41.96 14.80 39.15
N LEU A 358 -41.81 16.03 38.61
CA LEU A 358 -41.94 16.66 37.27
C LEU A 358 -41.15 18.02 37.18
N PRO A 359 -41.08 18.74 36.02
CA PRO A 359 -40.07 19.78 35.75
C PRO A 359 -40.58 21.24 35.56
N ALA A 360 -39.63 22.18 35.53
CA ALA A 360 -39.68 23.53 34.91
C ALA A 360 -38.24 24.12 34.88
N ARG A 361 -37.79 25.03 34.00
CA ARG A 361 -38.19 25.54 32.66
C ARG A 361 -36.94 26.28 32.11
N GLN A 362 -36.70 26.31 30.79
CA GLN A 362 -35.75 27.26 30.16
C GLN A 362 -36.46 28.02 29.02
N PRO A 363 -36.05 29.27 28.71
CA PRO A 363 -36.71 30.13 27.72
C PRO A 363 -36.20 29.94 26.29
N GLU A 364 -36.87 30.62 25.36
CA GLU A 364 -37.01 30.29 23.94
C GLU A 364 -36.63 31.50 23.04
N VAL A 365 -36.14 31.24 21.82
CA VAL A 365 -36.10 32.21 20.71
C VAL A 365 -36.51 31.48 19.41
N ALA A 366 -37.46 32.06 18.66
CA ALA A 366 -38.22 31.43 17.57
C ALA A 366 -37.61 31.66 16.17
N THR A 367 -37.93 30.86 15.13
CA THR A 367 -39.09 31.02 14.19
C THR A 367 -38.90 30.08 12.96
N PRO A 368 -39.86 29.91 12.00
CA PRO A 368 -41.31 29.66 12.09
C PRO A 368 -41.70 28.36 11.29
N PRO A 369 -42.85 28.12 10.59
CA PRO A 369 -43.60 26.85 10.75
C PRO A 369 -43.84 25.98 9.49
N PRO A 370 -44.29 24.72 9.64
CA PRO A 370 -44.98 23.95 8.59
C PRO A 370 -46.48 23.73 8.87
N SER A 371 -47.26 23.59 7.79
CA SER A 371 -48.72 23.33 7.77
C SER A 371 -49.05 21.81 7.85
N PRO A 372 -50.32 21.40 8.07
CA PRO A 372 -50.62 20.15 8.79
C PRO A 372 -50.75 18.90 7.92
N VAL A 373 -50.45 17.73 8.53
CA VAL A 373 -50.68 16.39 7.96
C VAL A 373 -51.90 15.74 8.63
N ALA A 374 -52.71 15.05 7.83
CA ALA A 374 -53.97 14.42 8.21
C ALA A 374 -53.80 13.11 9.03
N PRO A 375 -54.82 12.66 9.80
CA PRO A 375 -54.70 11.49 10.67
C PRO A 375 -54.80 10.15 9.92
N PRO A 376 -54.17 9.06 10.42
CA PRO A 376 -54.27 7.72 9.85
C PRO A 376 -55.58 7.01 10.23
N PRO A 377 -56.11 6.11 9.37
CA PRO A 377 -57.32 5.32 9.64
C PRO A 377 -57.08 4.12 10.56
N SER A 378 -58.17 3.62 11.16
CA SER A 378 -58.22 2.56 12.18
C SER A 378 -57.81 1.16 11.68
N PRO A 379 -57.34 0.26 12.58
CA PRO A 379 -56.93 -1.10 12.21
C PRO A 379 -58.12 -2.03 11.93
N VAL A 380 -57.96 -2.88 10.90
CA VAL A 380 -58.87 -3.99 10.58
C VAL A 380 -58.36 -5.29 11.21
N ALA A 381 -59.28 -6.12 11.70
CA ALA A 381 -58.98 -7.32 12.49
C ALA A 381 -58.42 -8.51 11.67
N PRO A 382 -57.62 -9.41 12.28
CA PRO A 382 -57.13 -10.63 11.64
C PRO A 382 -58.19 -11.78 11.68
N PRO A 383 -58.20 -12.69 10.68
CA PRO A 383 -59.01 -13.90 10.69
C PRO A 383 -58.44 -15.01 11.61
N PRO A 384 -59.25 -16.02 11.99
CA PRO A 384 -58.90 -16.98 13.05
C PRO A 384 -57.99 -18.15 12.58
N PRO A 385 -57.32 -18.85 13.52
CA PRO A 385 -56.48 -20.00 13.21
C PRO A 385 -57.30 -21.27 12.89
N ILE A 386 -56.81 -22.07 11.94
CA ILE A 386 -57.34 -23.41 11.64
C ILE A 386 -56.44 -24.46 12.31
N ALA A 387 -57.05 -25.44 12.97
CA ALA A 387 -56.36 -26.50 13.73
C ALA A 387 -55.87 -27.66 12.84
N PRO A 388 -54.78 -28.36 13.24
CA PRO A 388 -54.33 -29.58 12.57
C PRO A 388 -55.08 -30.84 13.06
N PRO A 389 -55.26 -31.88 12.21
CA PRO A 389 -55.75 -33.20 12.62
C PRO A 389 -54.62 -34.08 13.25
N PRO A 390 -54.96 -35.22 13.89
CA PRO A 390 -54.17 -35.76 15.00
C PRO A 390 -53.13 -36.84 14.64
N LEU A 391 -52.24 -37.09 15.62
CA LEU A 391 -51.25 -38.16 15.68
C LEU A 391 -51.87 -39.56 15.85
N LEU A 392 -51.16 -40.58 15.37
CA LEU A 392 -51.22 -41.95 15.90
C LEU A 392 -49.81 -42.47 16.19
N SER A 393 -49.65 -43.21 17.28
CA SER A 393 -48.38 -43.40 18.01
C SER A 393 -47.76 -44.80 17.87
N GLY A 394 -46.46 -44.91 18.19
CA GLY A 394 -45.68 -46.15 18.30
C GLY A 394 -44.23 -45.93 17.82
N MET A 395 -43.27 -45.42 18.60
CA MET A 395 -42.77 -45.82 19.95
C MET A 395 -42.28 -47.28 20.06
N PRO A 396 -41.29 -47.60 20.93
CA PRO A 396 -40.52 -46.74 21.86
C PRO A 396 -39.04 -46.55 21.37
N LEU A 397 -38.02 -46.07 22.12
CA LEU A 397 -37.84 -45.63 23.53
C LEU A 397 -36.78 -44.49 23.59
N ALA A 398 -36.09 -44.28 24.71
CA ALA A 398 -35.08 -43.24 25.00
C ALA A 398 -34.17 -43.71 26.19
N PRO A 399 -33.43 -42.84 26.93
CA PRO A 399 -32.16 -42.12 26.65
C PRO A 399 -31.11 -42.52 27.74
N PRO A 400 -30.27 -41.66 28.41
CA PRO A 400 -29.63 -40.37 28.07
C PRO A 400 -28.11 -40.25 28.37
N SER A 401 -27.48 -39.21 27.79
CA SER A 401 -26.46 -38.28 28.33
C SER A 401 -25.19 -38.71 29.11
N ALA A 402 -24.15 -37.87 28.90
CA ALA A 402 -23.03 -37.52 29.79
C ALA A 402 -21.80 -38.44 29.82
N LEU A 403 -20.65 -37.86 29.44
CA LEU A 403 -19.33 -38.34 29.80
C LEU A 403 -18.42 -37.14 30.08
N SER A 404 -18.21 -36.90 31.38
CA SER A 404 -17.14 -36.07 31.90
C SER A 404 -16.09 -37.00 32.51
N ALA A 405 -14.82 -36.62 32.41
CA ALA A 405 -13.64 -37.23 33.03
C ALA A 405 -13.32 -38.71 32.71
N SER A 406 -12.10 -38.93 32.20
CA SER A 406 -11.19 -39.90 32.82
C SER A 406 -9.73 -39.66 32.38
N ASN A 407 -8.83 -39.46 33.34
CA ASN A 407 -7.37 -39.50 33.16
C ASN A 407 -6.85 -40.84 33.70
N ALA A 408 -6.12 -41.62 32.90
CA ALA A 408 -5.14 -42.61 33.38
C ALA A 408 -4.32 -43.23 32.25
N ALA A 409 -3.10 -43.67 32.59
CA ALA A 409 -2.23 -44.61 31.86
C ALA A 409 -1.57 -44.14 30.55
N ALA A 410 -0.41 -43.48 30.70
CA ALA A 410 0.77 -43.67 29.84
C ALA A 410 2.05 -43.20 30.57
N GLU A 411 2.51 -43.95 31.58
CA GLU A 411 3.89 -43.86 32.07
C GLU A 411 4.78 -44.76 31.21
N VAL A 412 5.84 -44.20 30.63
CA VAL A 412 6.99 -44.95 30.08
C VAL A 412 8.25 -44.17 30.46
N ASP A 413 9.28 -44.91 30.89
CA ASP A 413 10.46 -44.38 31.58
C ASP A 413 11.23 -43.26 30.88
N THR A 414 11.65 -42.28 31.67
CA THR A 414 12.64 -41.26 31.31
C THR A 414 14.06 -41.75 31.58
N LEU A 415 14.93 -41.69 30.57
CA LEU A 415 16.38 -41.57 30.76
C LEU A 415 16.82 -40.14 30.40
N PRO A 416 17.77 -39.52 31.13
CA PRO A 416 18.12 -38.12 30.93
C PRO A 416 19.08 -37.97 29.75
N GLU A 417 18.55 -37.53 28.61
CA GLU A 417 19.38 -37.07 27.49
C GLU A 417 19.87 -35.65 27.79
N VAL A 418 21.19 -35.48 27.88
CA VAL A 418 21.81 -34.16 28.09
C VAL A 418 21.80 -33.42 26.76
N GLN A 419 20.75 -32.63 26.53
CA GLN A 419 20.75 -31.65 25.45
C GLN A 419 21.77 -30.54 25.78
N GLU A 420 22.94 -30.62 25.16
CA GLU A 420 23.83 -29.46 25.04
C GLU A 420 23.08 -28.37 24.28
N ALA A 421 22.77 -27.28 24.97
CA ALA A 421 22.14 -26.12 24.36
C ALA A 421 23.13 -25.47 23.38
N LEU A 422 22.89 -25.66 22.08
CA LEU A 422 23.52 -24.83 21.04
C LEU A 422 23.35 -23.35 21.44
N PRO A 423 24.43 -22.55 21.45
CA PRO A 423 24.33 -21.15 21.85
C PRO A 423 23.36 -20.44 20.91
N ALA A 424 22.38 -19.75 21.47
CA ALA A 424 21.42 -18.98 20.70
C ALA A 424 22.20 -17.97 19.83
N ARG A 425 22.20 -18.18 18.50
CA ARG A 425 22.73 -17.22 17.54
C ARG A 425 21.97 -15.91 17.74
N THR A 426 22.62 -14.92 18.34
CA THR A 426 22.09 -13.56 18.48
C THR A 426 21.81 -13.05 17.08
N GLN A 427 20.53 -12.95 16.70
CA GLN A 427 20.17 -12.48 15.36
C GLN A 427 20.66 -11.04 15.19
N ALA A 428 21.61 -10.86 14.28
CA ALA A 428 22.04 -9.53 13.88
C ALA A 428 20.85 -8.76 13.29
N PRO A 429 20.77 -7.43 13.47
CA PRO A 429 19.68 -6.64 12.90
C PRO A 429 19.67 -6.78 11.39
N VAL A 430 18.57 -7.31 10.85
CA VAL A 430 18.42 -7.56 9.40
C VAL A 430 18.43 -6.20 8.68
N PRO A 431 19.29 -6.00 7.67
CA PRO A 431 19.39 -4.70 7.01
C PRO A 431 18.10 -4.36 6.25
N ALA A 432 17.67 -3.10 6.34
CA ALA A 432 16.46 -2.58 5.68
C ALA A 432 16.52 -2.64 4.14
N ARG A 433 17.71 -2.81 3.58
CA ARG A 433 17.95 -3.07 2.15
C ARG A 433 18.65 -4.42 2.04
N VAL A 434 18.09 -5.32 1.26
CA VAL A 434 18.73 -6.58 0.89
C VAL A 434 19.42 -6.38 -0.45
N PHE A 435 20.66 -6.84 -0.56
CA PHE A 435 21.33 -6.99 -1.85
C PHE A 435 21.39 -8.47 -2.21
N ASP A 436 21.08 -8.77 -3.46
CA ASP A 436 21.03 -10.14 -3.98
C ASP A 436 21.87 -10.19 -5.27
N LEU A 437 23.06 -10.80 -5.20
CA LEU A 437 24.01 -10.85 -6.31
C LEU A 437 23.56 -11.86 -7.37
N LEU A 438 22.99 -11.33 -8.46
CA LEU A 438 22.52 -12.13 -9.58
C LEU A 438 23.70 -12.63 -10.45
N TRP A 439 24.67 -11.77 -10.77
CA TRP A 439 25.75 -12.11 -11.72
C TRP A 439 26.93 -11.13 -11.70
N PHE A 440 28.13 -11.58 -12.11
CA PHE A 440 29.29 -10.74 -12.44
C PHE A 440 30.25 -11.35 -13.48
N ASP A 441 31.12 -10.53 -14.07
CA ASP A 441 32.24 -10.92 -14.96
C ASP A 441 33.57 -10.93 -14.17
N PRO A 442 34.15 -12.10 -13.85
CA PRO A 442 35.48 -12.22 -13.26
C PRO A 442 36.57 -11.38 -13.95
N ARG A 443 36.47 -11.21 -15.28
CA ARG A 443 37.47 -10.46 -16.07
C ARG A 443 37.48 -8.97 -15.73
N SER A 444 36.43 -8.46 -15.08
CA SER A 444 36.35 -7.07 -14.63
C SER A 444 37.10 -6.82 -13.31
N LEU A 445 37.27 -7.82 -12.46
CA LEU A 445 37.85 -7.67 -11.11
C LEU A 445 39.24 -7.03 -11.08
N PRO A 446 40.22 -7.37 -11.96
CA PRO A 446 41.50 -6.68 -11.99
C PRO A 446 41.43 -5.18 -12.30
N ARG A 447 40.32 -4.71 -12.89
CA ARG A 447 40.04 -3.29 -13.10
C ARG A 447 39.31 -2.67 -11.90
N ILE A 448 38.40 -3.43 -11.26
CA ILE A 448 37.67 -3.03 -10.05
C ILE A 448 38.63 -2.81 -8.88
N ARG A 449 39.52 -3.79 -8.59
CA ARG A 449 40.61 -3.71 -7.59
C ARG A 449 41.55 -2.49 -7.79
N ARG A 450 41.60 -1.92 -9.00
CA ARG A 450 42.41 -0.74 -9.34
C ARG A 450 41.69 0.60 -9.12
N GLN A 451 40.37 0.63 -9.00
CA GLN A 451 39.61 1.87 -8.82
C GLN A 451 39.83 2.45 -7.41
N PRO A 452 40.29 3.71 -7.27
CA PRO A 452 40.59 4.28 -5.96
C PRO A 452 39.38 4.32 -5.01
N ALA A 453 38.18 4.59 -5.54
CA ALA A 453 36.94 4.67 -4.77
C ALA A 453 36.46 3.33 -4.20
N TRP A 454 36.95 2.20 -4.74
CA TRP A 454 36.57 0.85 -4.31
C TRP A 454 37.69 0.14 -3.56
N ARG A 455 38.95 0.55 -3.74
CA ARG A 455 40.07 -0.03 -3.01
C ARG A 455 39.89 0.04 -1.49
N THR A 456 39.43 1.17 -0.95
CA THR A 456 39.21 1.31 0.51
C THR A 456 38.13 0.35 1.04
N ILE A 457 37.15 -0.02 0.22
CA ILE A 457 36.12 -1.01 0.58
C ILE A 457 36.75 -2.42 0.58
N LEU A 458 37.52 -2.76 -0.45
CA LEU A 458 38.21 -4.05 -0.57
C LEU A 458 39.32 -4.23 0.49
N GLU A 459 40.01 -3.16 0.87
CA GLU A 459 40.99 -3.16 1.97
C GLU A 459 40.31 -3.43 3.33
N ALA A 460 39.13 -2.85 3.58
CA ALA A 460 38.36 -3.13 4.80
C ALA A 460 37.83 -4.58 4.85
N LEU A 461 37.35 -5.10 3.70
CA LEU A 461 36.87 -6.48 3.57
C LEU A 461 37.94 -7.53 3.86
N ALA A 462 39.21 -7.23 3.54
CA ALA A 462 40.34 -8.14 3.77
C ALA A 462 40.66 -8.35 5.26
N ASP A 463 40.29 -7.39 6.13
CA ASP A 463 40.43 -7.50 7.59
C ASP A 463 39.21 -8.20 8.26
N GLU A 464 38.13 -8.44 7.52
CA GLU A 464 36.92 -9.09 8.04
C GLU A 464 36.98 -10.64 7.91
N PRO A 465 36.61 -11.39 8.97
CA PRO A 465 36.57 -12.86 8.92
C PRO A 465 35.57 -13.36 7.88
N LEU A 466 35.88 -14.51 7.27
CA LEU A 466 34.97 -15.21 6.36
C LEU A 466 33.66 -15.57 7.08
N ASP A 467 32.53 -15.34 6.42
CA ASP A 467 31.20 -15.69 6.95
C ASP A 467 30.91 -17.15 6.62
N PRO A 468 30.79 -18.07 7.60
CA PRO A 468 30.63 -19.50 7.32
C PRO A 468 29.29 -19.86 6.65
N ASP A 469 28.29 -18.97 6.62
CA ASP A 469 27.02 -19.21 5.92
C ASP A 469 27.05 -18.68 4.46
N ILE A 470 28.09 -17.95 4.05
CA ILE A 470 28.27 -17.36 2.69
C ILE A 470 29.54 -17.91 2.00
N ASP A 471 30.62 -18.07 2.76
CA ASP A 471 31.96 -18.49 2.35
C ASP A 471 32.21 -19.99 2.68
N ASP A 472 31.20 -20.85 2.55
CA ASP A 472 31.32 -22.30 2.79
C ASP A 472 32.03 -23.03 1.62
N PRO A 473 33.21 -23.65 1.83
CA PRO A 473 33.91 -24.41 0.80
C PRO A 473 33.15 -25.65 0.30
N GLU A 474 32.18 -26.18 1.06
CA GLU A 474 31.38 -27.34 0.66
C GLU A 474 30.34 -27.00 -0.43
N LEU A 475 30.12 -25.71 -0.74
CA LEU A 475 29.25 -25.25 -1.83
C LEU A 475 29.82 -25.50 -3.25
N GLY A 476 31.05 -26.03 -3.37
CA GLY A 476 31.59 -26.54 -4.63
C GLY A 476 32.21 -25.49 -5.56
N PHE A 477 32.57 -24.32 -5.03
CA PHE A 477 33.37 -23.30 -5.72
C PHE A 477 34.86 -23.47 -5.38
N GLU A 478 35.76 -23.11 -6.30
CA GLU A 478 37.18 -22.99 -5.95
C GLU A 478 37.37 -21.79 -5.00
N PRO A 479 38.33 -21.82 -4.05
CA PRO A 479 38.51 -20.73 -3.07
C PRO A 479 38.73 -19.35 -3.70
N ALA A 480 39.30 -19.31 -4.91
CA ALA A 480 39.46 -18.07 -5.68
C ALA A 480 38.11 -17.52 -6.16
N ASP A 481 37.18 -18.36 -6.63
CA ASP A 481 35.86 -17.94 -7.10
C ASP A 481 35.02 -17.35 -5.95
N MET A 482 35.22 -17.85 -4.72
CA MET A 482 34.59 -17.33 -3.50
C MET A 482 35.11 -15.93 -3.15
N GLU A 483 36.44 -15.75 -3.11
CA GLU A 483 37.07 -14.44 -2.88
C GLU A 483 36.63 -13.43 -3.95
N GLU A 484 36.63 -13.83 -5.22
CA GLU A 484 36.16 -13.01 -6.34
C GLU A 484 34.68 -12.61 -6.22
N ARG A 485 33.81 -13.53 -5.76
CA ARG A 485 32.39 -13.26 -5.49
C ARG A 485 32.18 -12.32 -4.30
N ARG A 486 32.97 -12.47 -3.22
CA ARG A 486 32.90 -11.63 -2.02
C ARG A 486 33.30 -10.18 -2.36
N GLU A 487 34.40 -9.98 -3.07
CA GLU A 487 34.85 -8.65 -3.49
C GLU A 487 33.83 -7.87 -4.34
N ILE A 488 33.29 -8.50 -5.38
CA ILE A 488 32.34 -7.82 -6.28
C ILE A 488 31.02 -7.52 -5.58
N PHE A 489 30.56 -8.42 -4.70
CA PHE A 489 29.34 -8.21 -3.95
C PHE A 489 29.47 -7.01 -3.01
N GLU A 490 30.61 -6.91 -2.32
CA GLU A 490 30.90 -5.83 -1.39
C GLU A 490 31.00 -4.48 -2.10
N VAL A 491 31.65 -4.42 -3.28
CA VAL A 491 31.64 -3.20 -4.12
C VAL A 491 30.23 -2.85 -4.60
N LEU A 492 29.41 -3.84 -4.96
CA LEU A 492 28.01 -3.63 -5.36
C LEU A 492 27.11 -3.22 -4.18
N ALA A 493 27.40 -3.64 -2.95
CA ALA A 493 26.64 -3.29 -1.75
C ALA A 493 26.99 -1.88 -1.22
N HIS A 494 28.28 -1.57 -1.12
CA HIS A 494 28.77 -0.38 -0.39
C HIS A 494 29.47 0.67 -1.26
N GLY A 495 29.75 0.37 -2.54
CA GLY A 495 30.35 1.34 -3.47
C GLY A 495 29.44 2.56 -3.71
N PRO A 496 30.02 3.77 -3.91
CA PRO A 496 29.24 4.98 -4.17
C PRO A 496 28.61 4.94 -5.57
N ALA A 497 27.29 5.12 -5.63
CA ALA A 497 26.57 5.23 -6.90
C ALA A 497 26.75 6.62 -7.53
N GLN A 498 26.76 6.66 -8.86
CA GLN A 498 27.00 7.85 -9.67
C GLN A 498 25.72 8.25 -10.43
N GLY A 499 25.38 9.54 -10.37
CA GLY A 499 24.31 10.13 -11.18
C GLY A 499 24.72 10.34 -12.65
N GLU A 500 23.78 10.81 -13.47
CA GLU A 500 23.90 10.84 -14.93
C GLU A 500 25.10 11.69 -15.39
N GLU A 501 25.22 12.91 -14.86
CA GLU A 501 26.29 13.85 -15.25
C GLU A 501 27.68 13.36 -14.81
N ALA A 502 27.77 12.65 -13.67
CA ALA A 502 29.02 12.06 -13.22
C ALA A 502 29.50 10.92 -14.15
N ILE A 503 28.57 10.13 -14.69
CA ILE A 503 28.87 9.09 -15.69
C ILE A 503 29.28 9.76 -17.02
N ARG A 504 28.56 10.78 -17.47
CA ARG A 504 28.88 11.55 -18.69
C ARG A 504 30.27 12.21 -18.61
N GLU A 505 30.65 12.74 -17.45
CA GLU A 505 31.98 13.30 -17.24
C GLU A 505 33.05 12.20 -17.14
N ALA A 506 32.78 11.07 -16.49
CA ALA A 506 33.71 9.94 -16.48
C ALA A 506 34.04 9.46 -17.91
N VAL A 507 33.05 9.36 -18.79
CA VAL A 507 33.25 9.01 -20.22
C VAL A 507 34.07 10.07 -20.96
N ARG A 508 33.79 11.37 -20.74
CA ARG A 508 34.59 12.48 -21.32
C ARG A 508 36.06 12.40 -20.88
N SER A 509 36.29 12.31 -19.58
CA SER A 509 37.63 12.24 -18.96
C SER A 509 38.39 10.95 -19.29
N ALA A 510 37.72 9.88 -19.73
CA ALA A 510 38.35 8.64 -20.18
C ALA A 510 38.95 8.70 -21.61
N ILE A 511 38.64 9.76 -22.37
CA ILE A 511 39.28 10.02 -23.67
C ILE A 511 40.66 10.63 -23.43
N ARG A 512 41.71 9.85 -23.70
CA ARG A 512 43.10 10.28 -23.50
C ARG A 512 43.51 11.35 -24.52
N LYS A 513 44.57 12.09 -24.20
CA LYS A 513 45.16 13.12 -25.08
C LYS A 513 45.64 12.60 -26.44
N ASP A 514 45.87 11.29 -26.57
CA ASP A 514 46.21 10.61 -27.83
C ASP A 514 44.97 10.07 -28.58
N GLY A 515 43.76 10.44 -28.16
CA GLY A 515 42.49 10.00 -28.73
C GLY A 515 42.07 8.58 -28.33
N ARG A 516 42.85 7.87 -27.52
CA ARG A 516 42.52 6.50 -27.09
C ARG A 516 41.46 6.53 -25.99
N PHE A 517 40.38 5.78 -26.20
CA PHE A 517 39.31 5.58 -25.24
C PHE A 517 39.49 4.25 -24.49
N VAL A 518 39.26 4.25 -23.18
CA VAL A 518 39.14 3.04 -22.36
C VAL A 518 37.92 3.23 -21.47
N ALA A 519 36.82 2.53 -21.76
CA ALA A 519 35.55 2.67 -21.07
C ALA A 519 35.72 2.60 -19.54
N PRO A 520 35.45 3.68 -18.79
CA PRO A 520 35.63 3.70 -17.34
C PRO A 520 34.62 2.75 -16.68
N LEU A 521 34.99 2.22 -15.52
CA LEU A 521 34.05 1.48 -14.68
C LEU A 521 33.29 2.48 -13.81
N VAL A 522 31.97 2.38 -13.81
CA VAL A 522 31.04 3.19 -13.02
C VAL A 522 30.13 2.29 -12.19
N LEU A 523 29.61 2.80 -11.07
CA LEU A 523 28.55 2.14 -10.30
C LEU A 523 27.28 2.97 -10.41
N VAL A 524 26.18 2.33 -10.82
CA VAL A 524 24.87 2.96 -11.03
C VAL A 524 23.84 2.29 -10.13
N GLU A 525 22.94 3.06 -9.56
CA GLU A 525 21.81 2.59 -8.76
C GLU A 525 20.52 3.15 -9.34
N GLY A 526 19.55 2.29 -9.61
CA GLY A 526 18.29 2.71 -10.24
C GLY A 526 17.38 1.55 -10.63
N GLU A 527 16.31 1.85 -11.36
CA GLU A 527 15.39 0.85 -11.89
C GLU A 527 15.88 0.36 -13.26
N VAL A 528 16.23 -0.92 -13.35
CA VAL A 528 16.54 -1.59 -14.62
C VAL A 528 15.22 -1.97 -15.27
N CYS A 529 14.99 -1.52 -16.52
CA CYS A 529 13.88 -2.00 -17.34
C CYS A 529 14.41 -2.75 -18.56
N LEU A 530 13.90 -3.97 -18.78
CA LEU A 530 14.20 -4.80 -19.94
C LEU A 530 13.01 -4.84 -20.90
N TRP A 531 13.29 -4.86 -22.20
CA TRP A 531 12.27 -4.97 -23.24
C TRP A 531 12.21 -6.38 -23.82
N PHE A 532 11.05 -6.76 -24.36
CA PHE A 532 10.89 -8.01 -25.10
C PHE A 532 11.27 -7.84 -26.57
N ASP A 533 11.68 -8.93 -27.19
CA ASP A 533 11.92 -8.98 -28.64
C ASP A 533 10.59 -8.78 -29.38
N GLU A 534 10.56 -7.91 -30.39
CA GLU A 534 9.34 -7.51 -31.09
C GLU A 534 8.71 -8.65 -31.90
N ILE A 535 9.52 -9.59 -32.41
CA ILE A 535 9.05 -10.74 -33.19
C ILE A 535 8.48 -11.80 -32.25
N GLU A 536 9.16 -12.09 -31.14
CA GLU A 536 8.65 -12.98 -30.09
C GLU A 536 7.38 -12.40 -29.44
N SER A 537 7.30 -11.08 -29.28
CA SER A 537 6.11 -10.37 -28.78
C SER A 537 4.90 -10.55 -29.71
N LEU A 538 5.10 -10.41 -31.02
CA LEU A 538 4.07 -10.70 -32.01
C LEU A 538 3.64 -12.18 -31.97
N GLN A 539 4.60 -13.10 -31.82
CA GLN A 539 4.32 -14.54 -31.73
C GLN A 539 3.51 -14.88 -30.47
N ALA A 540 3.83 -14.30 -29.32
CA ALA A 540 3.08 -14.45 -28.08
C ALA A 540 1.66 -13.87 -28.20
N LEU A 541 1.52 -12.67 -28.77
CA LEU A 541 0.22 -12.04 -29.00
C LEU A 541 -0.67 -12.88 -29.93
N VAL A 542 -0.11 -13.41 -31.03
CA VAL A 542 -0.81 -14.34 -31.93
C VAL A 542 -1.25 -15.61 -31.20
N ALA A 543 -0.41 -16.17 -30.31
CA ALA A 543 -0.77 -17.35 -29.52
C ALA A 543 -1.93 -17.07 -28.54
N VAL A 544 -1.98 -15.89 -27.92
CA VAL A 544 -3.04 -15.48 -26.98
C VAL A 544 -4.34 -15.13 -27.71
N VAL A 545 -4.28 -14.38 -28.82
CA VAL A 545 -5.47 -13.84 -29.50
C VAL A 545 -6.13 -14.87 -30.42
N ALA A 546 -5.35 -15.65 -31.18
CA ALA A 546 -5.89 -16.54 -32.23
C ALA A 546 -6.98 -17.53 -31.77
N PRO A 547 -6.92 -18.14 -30.56
CA PRO A 547 -8.00 -19.01 -30.06
C PRO A 547 -9.36 -18.30 -29.89
N THR A 548 -9.36 -16.96 -29.77
CA THR A 548 -10.58 -16.16 -29.61
C THR A 548 -10.95 -15.33 -30.85
N ALA A 549 -10.13 -15.36 -31.90
CA ALA A 549 -10.30 -14.56 -33.12
C ALA A 549 -11.51 -14.96 -33.99
N GLY A 550 -12.09 -16.16 -33.79
CA GLY A 550 -13.20 -16.67 -34.61
C GLY A 550 -14.52 -15.88 -34.52
N GLY A 551 -14.63 -14.89 -33.63
CA GLY A 551 -15.82 -14.07 -33.45
C GLY A 551 -15.89 -12.79 -34.30
N ASP A 552 -14.78 -12.38 -34.94
CA ASP A 552 -14.67 -11.13 -35.68
C ASP A 552 -13.67 -11.25 -36.86
N GLU A 553 -14.12 -10.99 -38.09
CA GLU A 553 -13.30 -11.16 -39.29
C GLU A 553 -12.09 -10.21 -39.32
N ARG A 554 -12.15 -9.02 -38.72
CA ARG A 554 -11.00 -8.09 -38.69
C ARG A 554 -9.85 -8.61 -37.84
N VAL A 555 -10.18 -9.22 -36.70
CA VAL A 555 -9.20 -9.85 -35.80
C VAL A 555 -8.56 -11.04 -36.51
N LYS A 556 -9.36 -11.83 -37.22
CA LYS A 556 -8.93 -12.99 -37.99
C LYS A 556 -8.04 -12.61 -39.20
N GLU A 557 -8.33 -11.51 -39.89
CA GLU A 557 -7.48 -10.94 -40.95
C GLU A 557 -6.13 -10.48 -40.37
N ALA A 558 -6.13 -9.71 -39.27
CA ALA A 558 -4.90 -9.22 -38.63
C ALA A 558 -4.02 -10.39 -38.09
N VAL A 559 -4.63 -11.40 -37.47
CA VAL A 559 -3.93 -12.61 -37.00
C VAL A 559 -3.39 -13.43 -38.17
N THR A 560 -4.09 -13.48 -39.31
CA THR A 560 -3.59 -14.15 -40.53
C THR A 560 -2.35 -13.42 -41.08
N ALA A 561 -2.42 -12.10 -41.25
CA ALA A 561 -1.28 -11.30 -41.72
C ALA A 561 -0.03 -11.45 -40.83
N ALA A 562 -0.21 -11.47 -39.51
CA ALA A 562 0.87 -11.73 -38.56
C ALA A 562 1.42 -13.15 -38.65
N ARG A 563 0.58 -14.17 -38.88
CA ARG A 563 1.02 -15.55 -39.10
C ARG A 563 1.80 -15.70 -40.40
N ASP A 564 1.36 -15.06 -41.47
CA ASP A 564 2.06 -15.08 -42.76
C ASP A 564 3.47 -14.48 -42.60
N TYR A 565 3.58 -13.33 -41.94
CA TYR A 565 4.86 -12.71 -41.55
C TYR A 565 5.74 -13.63 -40.68
N LEU A 566 5.16 -14.23 -39.63
CA LEU A 566 5.85 -15.17 -38.75
C LEU A 566 6.21 -16.51 -39.44
N SER A 567 5.59 -16.85 -40.58
CA SER A 567 5.88 -18.04 -41.36
C SER A 567 6.96 -17.83 -42.43
N ALA A 568 7.14 -16.59 -42.90
CA ALA A 568 8.14 -16.25 -43.91
C ALA A 568 9.54 -16.48 -43.33
N ALA A 569 10.25 -17.50 -43.81
CA ALA A 569 11.54 -17.96 -43.30
C ALA A 569 12.70 -17.04 -43.72
N ASP A 570 12.59 -15.76 -43.36
CA ASP A 570 13.55 -14.69 -43.64
C ASP A 570 14.34 -14.34 -42.36
N PRO A 571 15.68 -14.47 -42.35
CA PRO A 571 16.51 -14.01 -41.24
C PRO A 571 16.63 -12.48 -41.12
N LEU A 572 16.10 -11.71 -42.08
CA LEU A 572 16.10 -10.24 -42.11
C LEU A 572 14.73 -9.63 -41.79
N ARG A 573 13.86 -10.36 -41.07
CA ARG A 573 12.59 -9.85 -40.53
C ARG A 573 12.77 -8.51 -39.81
N ASP A 574 11.94 -7.53 -40.17
CA ASP A 574 11.97 -6.18 -39.59
C ASP A 574 11.21 -6.12 -38.25
N PRO A 575 11.89 -5.82 -37.12
CA PRO A 575 11.22 -5.63 -35.82
C PRO A 575 10.15 -4.53 -35.83
N VAL A 576 10.30 -3.51 -36.70
CA VAL A 576 9.31 -2.42 -36.83
C VAL A 576 8.01 -2.97 -37.41
N ALA A 577 8.07 -3.75 -38.49
CA ALA A 577 6.92 -4.43 -39.08
C ALA A 577 6.25 -5.40 -38.09
N ALA A 578 7.03 -6.12 -37.27
CA ALA A 578 6.47 -7.00 -36.23
C ALA A 578 5.64 -6.22 -35.19
N ARG A 579 6.16 -5.08 -34.74
CA ARG A 579 5.48 -4.16 -33.80
C ARG A 579 4.22 -3.55 -34.41
N GLU A 580 4.23 -3.18 -35.69
CA GLU A 580 3.07 -2.64 -36.40
C GLU A 580 1.96 -3.70 -36.59
N LEU A 581 2.32 -4.93 -36.92
CA LEU A 581 1.38 -6.06 -36.97
C LEU A 581 0.79 -6.38 -35.58
N GLY A 582 1.59 -6.23 -34.51
CA GLY A 582 1.12 -6.37 -33.13
C GLY A 582 0.06 -5.33 -32.79
N ALA A 583 0.37 -4.05 -33.02
CA ALA A 583 -0.57 -2.94 -32.82
C ALA A 583 -1.84 -3.08 -33.68
N ALA A 584 -1.74 -3.64 -34.89
CA ALA A 584 -2.89 -3.93 -35.74
C ALA A 584 -3.80 -5.02 -35.13
N ILE A 585 -3.24 -6.09 -34.56
CA ILE A 585 -4.00 -7.12 -33.83
C ILE A 585 -4.68 -6.51 -32.59
N GLU A 586 -3.95 -5.75 -31.78
CA GLU A 586 -4.50 -5.12 -30.56
C GLU A 586 -5.64 -4.17 -30.88
N SER A 587 -5.46 -3.31 -31.89
CA SER A 587 -6.48 -2.36 -32.36
C SER A 587 -7.72 -3.08 -32.91
N ALA A 588 -7.53 -4.14 -33.72
CA ALA A 588 -8.64 -4.95 -34.21
C ALA A 588 -9.39 -5.65 -33.06
N TYR A 589 -8.65 -6.19 -32.07
CA TYR A 589 -9.24 -6.87 -30.90
C TYR A 589 -9.99 -5.92 -29.98
N ALA A 590 -9.46 -4.71 -29.76
CA ALA A 590 -10.11 -3.67 -28.96
C ALA A 590 -11.45 -3.24 -29.58
N GLN A 591 -11.52 -3.17 -30.91
CA GLN A 591 -12.72 -2.80 -31.69
C GLN A 591 -13.72 -3.96 -31.88
N ALA A 592 -13.33 -5.21 -31.58
CA ALA A 592 -14.16 -6.39 -31.84
C ALA A 592 -15.44 -6.40 -30.98
N LYS A 593 -16.59 -6.60 -31.63
CA LYS A 593 -17.91 -6.56 -30.95
C LYS A 593 -18.22 -7.80 -30.11
N LYS A 594 -17.52 -8.91 -30.36
CA LYS A 594 -17.72 -10.22 -29.70
C LYS A 594 -16.40 -10.74 -29.12
N ARG A 595 -15.88 -10.03 -28.11
CA ARG A 595 -14.67 -10.44 -27.38
C ARG A 595 -15.00 -11.33 -26.18
N ILE A 596 -14.17 -12.35 -25.95
CA ILE A 596 -14.32 -13.31 -24.84
C ILE A 596 -13.54 -12.82 -23.60
N VAL A 597 -12.36 -12.23 -23.83
CA VAL A 597 -11.50 -11.61 -22.79
C VAL A 597 -11.30 -10.13 -23.10
N THR A 598 -10.86 -9.36 -22.10
CA THR A 598 -10.61 -7.92 -22.27
C THR A 598 -9.25 -7.65 -22.94
N PRO A 599 -9.05 -6.50 -23.62
CA PRO A 599 -7.75 -6.14 -24.17
C PRO A 599 -6.64 -6.08 -23.10
N ALA A 600 -6.95 -5.59 -21.90
CA ALA A 600 -6.02 -5.60 -20.76
C ALA A 600 -5.64 -7.02 -20.32
N GLU A 601 -6.55 -7.98 -20.38
CA GLU A 601 -6.26 -9.38 -20.07
C GLU A 601 -5.45 -10.08 -21.18
N VAL A 602 -5.65 -9.71 -22.44
CA VAL A 602 -4.78 -10.13 -23.56
C VAL A 602 -3.36 -9.62 -23.37
N ALA A 603 -3.19 -8.34 -23.03
CA ALA A 603 -1.89 -7.74 -22.73
C ALA A 603 -1.19 -8.46 -21.57
N LEU A 604 -1.88 -8.65 -20.44
CA LEU A 604 -1.35 -9.36 -19.26
C LEU A 604 -0.94 -10.81 -19.58
N ARG A 605 -1.75 -11.55 -20.36
CA ARG A 605 -1.43 -12.92 -20.78
C ARG A 605 -0.23 -12.96 -21.74
N THR A 606 -0.10 -11.98 -22.62
CA THR A 606 1.01 -11.85 -23.58
C THR A 606 2.32 -11.53 -22.85
N GLU A 607 2.33 -10.51 -21.98
CA GLU A 607 3.47 -10.16 -21.13
C GLU A 607 3.91 -11.34 -20.25
N ARG A 608 2.96 -12.02 -19.60
CA ARG A 608 3.23 -13.19 -18.79
C ARG A 608 3.89 -14.32 -19.59
N LEU A 609 3.42 -14.61 -20.80
CA LEU A 609 4.00 -15.63 -21.67
C LEU A 609 5.44 -15.28 -22.10
N LEU A 610 5.71 -14.00 -22.36
CA LEU A 610 7.05 -13.49 -22.69
C LEU A 610 8.01 -13.55 -21.49
N LEU A 611 7.53 -13.27 -20.27
CA LEU A 611 8.28 -13.47 -19.03
C LEU A 611 8.57 -14.95 -18.77
N GLU A 612 7.55 -15.82 -18.81
CA GLU A 612 7.69 -17.27 -18.58
C GLU A 612 8.68 -17.94 -19.55
N HIS A 613 8.83 -17.40 -20.77
CA HIS A 613 9.81 -17.87 -21.76
C HIS A 613 11.04 -16.97 -21.93
N ARG A 614 11.26 -15.97 -21.05
CA ARG A 614 12.42 -15.05 -21.04
C ARG A 614 12.76 -14.42 -22.41
N ARG A 615 11.74 -13.97 -23.15
CA ARG A 615 11.85 -13.47 -24.53
C ARG A 615 12.31 -12.02 -24.63
N TYR A 616 13.38 -11.68 -23.91
CA TYR A 616 13.98 -10.35 -23.92
C TYR A 616 14.66 -10.01 -25.26
N GLN A 617 14.67 -8.72 -25.61
CA GLN A 617 15.37 -8.19 -26.78
C GLN A 617 16.89 -8.39 -26.65
N ARG A 618 17.53 -8.89 -27.72
CA ARG A 618 18.96 -9.22 -27.75
C ARG A 618 19.69 -8.39 -28.81
N GLN A 619 20.87 -7.88 -28.47
CA GLN A 619 21.75 -7.15 -29.40
C GLN A 619 23.19 -7.66 -29.30
N ALA A 620 23.87 -7.78 -30.44
CA ALA A 620 25.29 -8.14 -30.51
C ALA A 620 26.14 -6.86 -30.48
N VAL A 621 26.65 -6.50 -29.30
CA VAL A 621 27.47 -5.31 -29.04
C VAL A 621 28.64 -5.67 -28.13
N PHE A 622 29.68 -4.82 -28.10
CA PHE A 622 30.86 -5.01 -27.23
C PHE A 622 31.53 -6.40 -27.32
N GLY A 623 31.43 -7.08 -28.47
CA GLY A 623 32.00 -8.41 -28.70
C GLY A 623 31.18 -9.59 -28.15
N GLY A 624 29.92 -9.39 -27.73
CA GLY A 624 29.06 -10.47 -27.23
C GLY A 624 27.57 -10.20 -27.40
N LYS A 625 26.75 -11.22 -27.11
CA LYS A 625 25.29 -11.07 -27.05
C LYS A 625 24.88 -10.50 -25.70
N HIS A 626 24.09 -9.44 -25.74
CA HIS A 626 23.59 -8.75 -24.56
C HIS A 626 22.06 -8.58 -24.67
N LEU A 627 21.37 -8.66 -23.55
CA LEU A 627 20.00 -8.18 -23.36
C LEU A 627 20.02 -6.65 -23.39
N ARG A 628 19.09 -6.06 -24.14
CA ARG A 628 18.93 -4.61 -24.27
C ARG A 628 17.87 -4.10 -23.30
N GLY A 629 18.15 -2.97 -22.67
CA GLY A 629 17.21 -2.28 -21.81
C GLY A 629 17.70 -0.89 -21.45
N ILE A 630 17.14 -0.34 -20.38
CA ILE A 630 17.47 0.97 -19.81
C ILE A 630 17.69 0.90 -18.31
N VAL A 631 18.41 1.87 -17.76
CA VAL A 631 18.45 2.19 -16.33
C VAL A 631 17.84 3.57 -16.14
N GLN A 632 16.82 3.66 -15.30
CA GLN A 632 16.28 4.92 -14.79
C GLN A 632 16.95 5.24 -13.45
N ILE A 633 17.77 6.29 -13.41
CA ILE A 633 18.41 6.76 -12.17
C ILE A 633 17.37 7.60 -11.38
N PRO A 634 17.19 7.39 -10.06
CA PRO A 634 16.22 8.15 -9.27
C PRO A 634 16.56 9.64 -9.22
N GLY A 635 15.64 10.49 -9.68
CA GLY A 635 15.79 11.95 -9.69
C GLY A 635 16.45 12.54 -10.94
N GLU A 636 16.88 11.72 -11.90
CA GLU A 636 17.40 12.16 -13.20
C GLU A 636 16.31 12.08 -14.28
N GLU A 637 16.35 12.96 -15.29
CA GLU A 637 15.32 13.01 -16.35
C GLU A 637 15.52 12.02 -17.50
N HIS A 638 16.74 11.50 -17.71
CA HIS A 638 17.06 10.65 -18.87
C HIS A 638 17.27 9.17 -18.49
N GLU A 639 16.69 8.29 -19.30
CA GLU A 639 16.96 6.86 -19.30
C GLU A 639 18.35 6.58 -19.93
N MET A 640 19.18 5.76 -19.29
CA MET A 640 20.48 5.36 -19.82
C MET A 640 20.42 3.96 -20.46
N PRO A 641 20.81 3.77 -21.75
CA PRO A 641 20.86 2.46 -22.39
C PRO A 641 21.79 1.49 -21.64
N VAL A 642 21.29 0.30 -21.33
CA VAL A 642 22.06 -0.76 -20.66
C VAL A 642 22.06 -2.07 -21.45
N TYR A 643 23.21 -2.73 -21.42
CA TYR A 643 23.52 -3.97 -22.09
C TYR A 643 23.99 -4.99 -21.06
N LEU A 644 23.08 -5.90 -20.68
CA LEU A 644 23.36 -6.98 -19.72
C LEU A 644 23.74 -8.25 -20.49
N PRO A 645 24.78 -9.02 -20.10
CA PRO A 645 25.17 -10.22 -20.84
C PRO A 645 24.06 -11.29 -20.88
N GLU A 646 23.97 -12.05 -21.97
CA GLU A 646 22.93 -13.09 -22.16
C GLU A 646 22.91 -14.17 -21.06
N ALA A 647 24.02 -14.38 -20.34
CA ALA A 647 24.09 -15.29 -19.18
C ALA A 647 23.12 -14.93 -18.03
N LEU A 648 22.66 -13.67 -17.95
CA LEU A 648 21.70 -13.23 -16.93
C LEU A 648 20.27 -13.77 -17.14
N VAL A 649 19.93 -14.27 -18.34
CA VAL A 649 18.56 -14.67 -18.73
C VAL A 649 17.88 -15.61 -17.73
N GLU A 650 18.63 -16.55 -17.15
CA GLU A 650 18.08 -17.58 -16.27
C GLU A 650 17.88 -17.08 -14.83
N VAL A 651 18.77 -16.20 -14.35
CA VAL A 651 18.82 -15.71 -12.96
C VAL A 651 18.08 -14.38 -12.72
N LEU A 652 17.68 -13.67 -13.78
CA LEU A 652 16.88 -12.44 -13.67
C LEU A 652 15.55 -12.67 -12.92
N PRO A 653 15.02 -11.69 -12.17
CA PRO A 653 13.70 -11.81 -11.56
C PRO A 653 12.60 -12.01 -12.62
N MET A 654 11.45 -12.54 -12.22
CA MET A 654 10.26 -12.69 -13.08
C MET A 654 9.50 -11.36 -13.26
N SER A 655 10.24 -10.31 -13.65
CA SER A 655 9.73 -8.96 -13.88
C SER A 655 10.51 -8.29 -15.01
N THR A 656 9.87 -7.43 -15.78
CA THR A 656 10.53 -6.54 -16.76
C THR A 656 11.24 -5.37 -16.09
N ARG A 657 10.88 -5.03 -14.85
CA ARG A 657 11.41 -3.89 -14.08
C ARG A 657 11.79 -4.28 -12.67
N PHE A 658 12.96 -3.84 -12.20
CA PHE A 658 13.40 -4.07 -10.83
C PHE A 658 14.49 -3.06 -10.40
N PRO A 659 14.52 -2.66 -9.11
CA PRO A 659 15.61 -1.85 -8.58
C PRO A 659 16.88 -2.69 -8.46
N ALA A 660 18.01 -2.13 -8.91
CA ALA A 660 19.29 -2.80 -8.96
C ALA A 660 20.46 -1.85 -8.66
N ARG A 661 21.61 -2.40 -8.27
CA ARG A 661 22.91 -1.73 -8.37
C ARG A 661 23.74 -2.46 -9.42
N LEU A 662 24.42 -1.70 -10.27
CA LEU A 662 25.11 -2.18 -11.46
C LEU A 662 26.52 -1.58 -11.50
N VAL A 663 27.54 -2.42 -11.48
CA VAL A 663 28.87 -2.04 -11.95
C VAL A 663 28.87 -2.24 -13.47
N ALA A 664 29.17 -1.17 -14.20
CA ALA A 664 29.16 -1.15 -15.66
C ALA A 664 30.43 -0.53 -16.23
N GLU A 665 30.84 -0.98 -17.41
CA GLU A 665 31.72 -0.21 -18.28
C GLU A 665 30.86 0.83 -19.01
N ALA A 666 31.16 2.12 -18.82
CA ALA A 666 30.49 3.19 -19.55
C ALA A 666 31.18 3.39 -20.91
N HIS A 667 30.54 2.92 -21.97
CA HIS A 667 31.01 3.06 -23.35
C HIS A 667 30.38 4.29 -24.03
N LEU A 668 30.97 4.71 -25.15
CA LEU A 668 30.28 5.57 -26.11
C LEU A 668 29.05 4.83 -26.68
N ALA A 669 28.05 5.57 -27.16
CA ALA A 669 26.85 5.00 -27.78
C ALA A 669 27.18 3.89 -28.80
N ALA A 670 26.75 2.66 -28.49
CA ALA A 670 27.04 1.46 -29.28
C ALA A 670 25.99 1.15 -30.36
N ASP A 671 24.85 1.84 -30.30
CA ASP A 671 23.71 1.72 -31.20
C ASP A 671 23.24 3.14 -31.55
N ALA A 672 23.13 3.44 -32.84
CA ALA A 672 22.68 4.74 -33.33
C ALA A 672 21.18 5.01 -33.05
N GLN A 673 20.42 3.98 -32.69
CA GLN A 673 19.02 4.09 -32.27
C GLN A 673 18.86 4.23 -30.74
N ALA A 674 19.93 4.09 -29.96
CA ALA A 674 19.86 4.26 -28.52
C ALA A 674 19.79 5.75 -28.14
N ALA A 675 18.95 6.09 -27.18
CA ALA A 675 18.82 7.46 -26.68
C ALA A 675 20.06 7.84 -25.85
N GLY A 676 20.83 8.83 -26.32
CA GLY A 676 21.93 9.44 -25.57
C GLY A 676 23.34 8.99 -25.99
N PRO A 677 24.39 9.72 -25.55
CA PRO A 677 25.76 9.53 -26.02
C PRO A 677 26.55 8.43 -25.29
N VAL A 678 25.99 7.82 -24.25
CA VAL A 678 26.64 6.84 -23.37
C VAL A 678 25.82 5.55 -23.33
N ALA A 679 26.49 4.41 -23.39
CA ALA A 679 25.89 3.09 -23.23
C ALA A 679 26.58 2.33 -22.08
N LEU A 680 25.80 1.73 -21.18
CA LEU A 680 26.31 0.99 -20.03
C LEU A 680 26.39 -0.50 -20.37
N ARG A 681 27.60 -1.10 -20.33
CA ARG A 681 27.76 -2.56 -20.41
C ARG A 681 27.89 -3.12 -18.99
N GLY A 682 26.91 -3.90 -18.55
CA GLY A 682 26.91 -4.50 -17.21
C GLY A 682 28.03 -5.53 -17.04
N VAL A 683 28.81 -5.40 -15.95
CA VAL A 683 29.86 -6.35 -15.55
C VAL A 683 29.65 -6.91 -14.13
N GLY A 684 28.71 -6.38 -13.36
CA GLY A 684 28.24 -6.97 -12.09
C GLY A 684 26.91 -6.34 -11.68
N ILE A 685 25.94 -7.14 -11.24
CA ILE A 685 24.58 -6.67 -10.92
C ILE A 685 24.01 -7.33 -9.66
N THR A 686 23.55 -6.50 -8.71
CA THR A 686 22.71 -6.92 -7.58
C THR A 686 21.28 -6.44 -7.78
N ARG A 687 20.31 -7.28 -7.43
CA ARG A 687 18.93 -6.86 -7.17
C ARG A 687 18.86 -6.20 -5.79
N ILE A 688 18.07 -5.14 -5.67
CA ILE A 688 17.74 -4.52 -4.39
C ILE A 688 16.39 -5.08 -3.92
N GLY A 689 16.39 -5.81 -2.82
CA GLY A 689 15.18 -6.17 -2.08
C GLY A 689 14.92 -5.20 -0.93
N SER A 690 13.67 -5.12 -0.47
CA SER A 690 13.38 -4.66 0.89
C SER A 690 13.09 -5.86 1.79
N THR A 691 13.50 -5.77 3.05
CA THR A 691 13.09 -6.67 4.14
C THR A 691 11.75 -6.32 4.75
N ASP A 692 11.04 -5.31 4.21
CA ASP A 692 9.64 -5.03 4.51
C ASP A 692 8.74 -6.24 4.14
N GLY A 693 8.62 -7.19 5.07
CA GLY A 693 7.77 -8.39 4.94
C GLY A 693 8.48 -9.75 5.00
N TRP A 694 9.76 -9.82 5.40
CA TRP A 694 10.51 -11.08 5.62
C TRP A 694 10.60 -11.44 7.12
#